data_AF-A0AA42ZKJ0-F1
#
_entry.id   AF-A0AA42ZKJ0-F1
#
_cell.length_a   1.000
_cell.length_b   1.000
_cell.length_c   1.000
_cell.angle_alpha   90.00
_cell.angle_beta   90.00
_cell.angle_gamma   90.00
#
_symmetry.space_group_name_H-M   'P 1'
#
loop_
_entity.id
_entity.type
_entity.pdbx_description
1 polymer ?
#
loop_
_entity_poly.entity_id
_entity_poly.type
_entity_poly.pdbx_seq_one_letter_code
_entity_poly.pdbx_strand_id
1 'polypeptide(L)'
;MNKKFSKARIAAGLVLMALVVISMSVILSIGCTKRLDGELNPNQKPVVYFVNIPPEGHKFSRNPEIHWVGTDRDGLISYFRYHVATAEELGGIDPMDYIELVAANAWVRLDVDPKGPDPMTSNIVAMSANLTDPVLTYVDQFVFLQAYDEEGLGSDIVYRVFSRNDNPPNSFVFGFHSRDIPFVNSVEPGGIITGVKLHWQGEDLIDYPSDPPPFEFDWRLYGPYFDEDMEVIRDSFQDSVYVTNDGGVYRMGDTVIRCDTFYLDTSFTETCDTLVVNPLTPTTAFGGLEPYFRIDDPDFIGSKYNTIQQSEGWVTNTYDTLWNVFAGKESDTTVQMTFIFWLRSRDDAQVPDLVPYYREIPVIDPRYERDIAVIDFSKPTPAGLNDPIDIDTSKAYWKTTIDKWGANTGRHIVFDTTTIREGPLRTKDVSPDYLYMGKLLEGAPIAELLKHKVMIIYDDVPGMPQPDQWLTIYKSIDAGINAWMTGRTTTIAGSPQQPPTGGAPSFQYQFYFGVDSVGHFGWHSYIPPFGRQEPSGLWQDFVGTYSRKPGEWPDLEIDSALLHQRYKWVLEGTSFSIPYWNEDCPALPYVDWSVRSFGTEILYKYKSCYGPSHPLGNAQSFNGRPVAHRLTTSLFKTAHFNFTPMAIDSIQMQVVVDSLLNWLYDPDLGSILISENRNPDAQVKMSLSEARENLRVREEAYRKKDQGLMIIE
;
A
#
# COMPACT_ATOMS: atom_id res chain seq x y z
N MET A 1 -17.70 -33.65 98.92
CA MET A 1 -18.16 -32.93 97.70
C MET A 1 -17.67 -33.69 96.48
N ASN A 2 -18.35 -33.55 95.33
CA ASN A 2 -18.07 -34.19 94.02
C ASN A 2 -19.00 -35.36 93.67
N LYS A 3 -20.23 -35.03 93.24
CA LYS A 3 -20.99 -35.91 92.35
C LYS A 3 -20.30 -35.90 90.99
N LYS A 4 -19.55 -36.97 90.71
CA LYS A 4 -19.08 -37.35 89.38
C LYS A 4 -20.30 -37.45 88.46
N PHE A 5 -20.61 -36.37 87.74
CA PHE A 5 -21.53 -36.44 86.60
C PHE A 5 -20.87 -37.33 85.56
N SER A 6 -21.42 -38.53 85.37
CA SER A 6 -20.89 -39.50 84.42
C SER A 6 -20.87 -38.86 83.03
N LYS A 7 -19.69 -38.78 82.41
CA LYS A 7 -19.50 -38.29 81.03
C LYS A 7 -20.49 -38.92 80.03
N ALA A 8 -20.99 -40.13 80.32
CA ALA A 8 -22.05 -40.82 79.58
C ALA A 8 -23.39 -40.06 79.51
N ARG A 9 -23.79 -39.33 80.56
CA ARG A 9 -25.04 -38.54 80.57
C ARG A 9 -24.93 -37.24 79.75
N ILE A 10 -23.73 -36.65 79.72
CA ILE A 10 -23.45 -35.46 78.89
C ILE A 10 -23.36 -35.88 77.41
N ALA A 11 -22.71 -37.01 77.11
CA ALA A 11 -22.66 -37.56 75.75
C ALA A 11 -24.07 -37.96 75.24
N ALA A 12 -24.88 -38.62 76.06
CA ALA A 12 -26.26 -38.94 75.71
C ALA A 12 -27.12 -37.68 75.51
N GLY A 13 -26.92 -36.65 76.34
CA GLY A 13 -27.61 -35.36 76.19
C GLY A 13 -27.23 -34.62 74.91
N LEU A 14 -25.94 -34.63 74.52
CA LEU A 14 -25.46 -34.01 73.27
C LEU A 14 -25.95 -34.75 72.02
N VAL A 15 -25.97 -36.10 72.04
CA VAL A 15 -26.52 -36.90 70.94
C VAL A 15 -28.03 -36.67 70.80
N LEU A 16 -28.76 -36.58 71.92
CA LEU A 16 -30.20 -36.28 71.90
C LEU A 16 -30.46 -34.85 71.39
N MET A 17 -29.66 -33.86 71.79
CA MET A 17 -29.80 -32.49 71.30
C MET A 17 -29.46 -32.38 69.81
N ALA A 18 -28.42 -33.07 69.33
CA ALA A 18 -28.10 -33.14 67.91
C ALA A 18 -29.21 -33.82 67.08
N LEU A 19 -29.80 -34.91 67.60
CA LEU A 19 -30.95 -35.56 66.98
C LEU A 19 -32.17 -34.63 66.94
N VAL A 20 -32.44 -33.87 68.01
CA VAL A 20 -33.54 -32.89 68.03
C VAL A 20 -33.29 -31.78 67.01
N VAL A 21 -32.08 -31.24 66.90
CA VAL A 21 -31.74 -30.19 65.92
C VAL A 21 -31.85 -30.72 64.49
N ILE A 22 -31.34 -31.92 64.20
CA ILE A 22 -31.46 -32.54 62.87
C ILE A 22 -32.93 -32.83 62.54
N SER A 23 -33.70 -33.36 63.50
CA SER A 23 -35.14 -33.61 63.33
C SER A 23 -35.90 -32.31 63.05
N MET A 24 -35.54 -31.23 63.75
CA MET A 24 -36.17 -29.92 63.59
C MET A 24 -35.78 -29.27 62.26
N SER A 25 -34.54 -29.45 61.77
CA SER A 25 -34.13 -29.04 60.42
C SER A 25 -34.83 -29.86 59.32
N VAL A 26 -35.07 -31.16 59.51
CA VAL A 26 -35.84 -32.01 58.58
C VAL A 26 -37.32 -31.58 58.56
N ILE A 27 -37.91 -31.30 59.72
CA ILE A 27 -39.30 -30.82 59.79
C ILE A 27 -39.44 -29.43 59.15
N LEU A 28 -38.48 -28.53 59.33
CA LEU A 28 -38.47 -27.21 58.69
C LEU A 28 -38.25 -27.27 57.17
N SER A 29 -37.60 -28.31 56.65
CA SER A 29 -37.39 -28.49 55.20
C SER A 29 -38.55 -29.22 54.50
N ILE A 30 -39.41 -29.96 55.23
CA ILE A 30 -40.63 -30.58 54.70
C ILE A 30 -41.80 -29.57 54.62
N GLY A 31 -41.77 -28.50 55.43
CA GLY A 31 -42.82 -27.47 55.47
C GLY A 31 -42.80 -26.42 54.36
N CYS A 32 -41.73 -26.33 53.57
CA CYS A 32 -41.69 -25.51 52.36
C CYS A 32 -42.15 -26.35 51.16
N THR A 33 -43.46 -26.60 51.05
CA THR A 33 -44.00 -27.08 49.78
C THR A 33 -43.74 -26.00 48.73
N LYS A 34 -42.92 -26.27 47.72
CA LYS A 34 -42.71 -25.39 46.54
C LYS A 34 -43.99 -25.22 45.69
N ARG A 35 -45.16 -25.51 46.23
CA ARG A 35 -46.45 -25.32 45.59
C ARG A 35 -47.01 -24.03 46.16
N LEU A 36 -47.01 -22.98 45.35
CA LEU A 36 -47.92 -21.88 45.53
C LEU A 36 -49.33 -22.47 45.38
N ASP A 37 -50.05 -22.61 46.48
CA ASP A 37 -51.46 -22.97 46.46
C ASP A 37 -52.27 -21.68 46.16
N GLY A 38 -52.96 -21.69 45.02
CA GLY A 38 -53.80 -20.61 44.51
C GLY A 38 -54.40 -21.02 43.17
N GLU A 39 -55.51 -20.41 42.77
CA GLU A 39 -56.02 -20.56 41.40
C GLU A 39 -55.06 -19.86 40.44
N LEU A 40 -54.59 -20.57 39.42
CA LEU A 40 -53.79 -19.97 38.35
C LEU A 40 -54.69 -18.97 37.63
N ASN A 41 -54.32 -17.69 37.62
CA ASN A 41 -55.00 -16.72 36.77
C ASN A 41 -54.84 -17.18 35.31
N PRO A 42 -55.91 -17.15 34.49
CA PRO A 42 -55.77 -17.44 33.08
C PRO A 42 -54.85 -16.39 32.46
N ASN A 43 -53.88 -16.87 31.66
CA ASN A 43 -52.91 -16.02 30.99
C ASN A 43 -53.61 -14.96 30.12
N GLN A 44 -53.22 -13.69 30.27
CA GLN A 44 -53.76 -12.57 29.51
C GLN A 44 -52.77 -12.15 28.43
N LYS A 45 -53.28 -11.77 27.25
CA LYS A 45 -52.40 -11.29 26.19
C LYS A 45 -51.68 -10.01 26.64
N PRO A 46 -50.37 -9.87 26.35
CA PRO A 46 -49.68 -8.61 26.52
C PRO A 46 -50.33 -7.49 25.71
N VAL A 47 -50.03 -6.25 26.09
CA VAL A 47 -50.46 -5.07 25.36
C VAL A 47 -49.25 -4.27 24.93
N VAL A 48 -49.18 -3.88 23.66
CA VAL A 48 -48.05 -3.17 23.07
C VAL A 48 -48.52 -1.90 22.35
N TYR A 49 -47.73 -0.84 22.44
CA TYR A 49 -47.98 0.44 21.76
C TYR A 49 -46.67 1.09 21.32
N PHE A 50 -46.70 1.75 20.16
CA PHE A 50 -45.61 2.65 19.77
C PHE A 50 -45.57 3.90 20.66
N VAL A 51 -44.38 4.28 21.10
CA VAL A 51 -44.15 5.60 21.72
C VAL A 51 -44.21 6.64 20.60
N ASN A 52 -44.73 7.84 20.86
CA ASN A 52 -44.81 8.92 19.85
C ASN A 52 -43.45 9.60 19.57
N ILE A 53 -42.39 8.82 19.52
CA ILE A 53 -41.01 9.22 19.24
C ILE A 53 -40.42 8.12 18.34
N PRO A 54 -40.31 8.34 17.03
CA PRO A 54 -40.85 9.47 16.25
C PRO A 54 -42.38 9.41 16.08
N PRO A 55 -43.04 10.54 15.69
CA PRO A 55 -44.47 10.55 15.40
C PRO A 55 -44.80 9.77 14.12
N GLU A 56 -46.03 9.28 14.02
CA GLU A 56 -46.52 8.63 12.79
C GLU A 56 -46.46 9.59 11.59
N GLY A 57 -46.09 9.07 10.42
CA GLY A 57 -45.89 9.83 9.20
C GLY A 57 -44.60 10.66 9.17
N HIS A 58 -43.70 10.49 10.15
CA HIS A 58 -42.39 11.11 10.09
C HIS A 58 -41.58 10.57 8.93
N LYS A 59 -40.76 11.46 8.36
CA LYS A 59 -39.92 11.24 7.20
C LYS A 59 -38.47 11.12 7.64
N PHE A 60 -37.78 10.09 7.18
CA PHE A 60 -36.38 9.85 7.48
C PHE A 60 -35.56 9.77 6.21
N SER A 61 -34.28 10.05 6.35
CA SER A 61 -33.26 9.78 5.34
C SER A 61 -32.29 8.67 5.77
N ARG A 62 -32.54 8.04 6.93
CA ARG A 62 -31.75 6.92 7.48
C ARG A 62 -32.65 5.97 8.25
N ASN A 63 -32.14 4.81 8.65
CA ASN A 63 -32.88 3.91 9.52
C ASN A 63 -33.24 4.57 10.87
N PRO A 64 -34.53 4.74 11.21
CA PRO A 64 -34.93 5.39 12.45
C PRO A 64 -34.79 4.46 13.65
N GLU A 65 -34.41 5.04 14.80
CA GLU A 65 -34.67 4.40 16.09
C GLU A 65 -36.16 4.58 16.43
N ILE A 66 -36.89 3.47 16.51
CA ILE A 66 -38.32 3.48 16.84
C ILE A 66 -38.49 2.92 18.25
N HIS A 67 -39.24 3.64 19.08
CA HIS A 67 -39.51 3.26 20.46
C HIS A 67 -40.92 2.69 20.62
N TRP A 68 -41.06 1.68 21.47
CA TRP A 68 -42.34 1.09 21.86
C TRP A 68 -42.34 0.74 23.33
N VAL A 69 -43.53 0.51 23.87
CA VAL A 69 -43.72 0.00 25.23
C VAL A 69 -44.67 -1.16 25.19
N GLY A 70 -44.38 -2.18 26.00
CA GLY A 70 -45.27 -3.28 26.24
C GLY A 70 -45.47 -3.46 27.73
N THR A 71 -46.67 -3.88 28.11
CA THR A 71 -46.96 -4.32 29.47
C THR A 71 -47.70 -5.64 29.42
N ASP A 72 -47.30 -6.54 30.29
CA ASP A 72 -48.04 -7.75 30.60
C ASP A 72 -48.60 -7.61 32.03
N ARG A 73 -49.88 -7.95 32.23
CA ARG A 73 -50.60 -7.66 33.48
C ARG A 73 -50.37 -8.74 34.52
N ASP A 74 -50.17 -9.97 34.07
CA ASP A 74 -50.02 -11.18 34.87
C ASP A 74 -48.64 -11.83 34.74
N GLY A 75 -47.77 -11.30 33.88
CA GLY A 75 -46.39 -11.77 33.73
C GLY A 75 -45.40 -10.72 33.25
N LEU A 76 -44.39 -11.19 32.53
CA LEU A 76 -43.34 -10.40 31.91
C LEU A 76 -43.33 -10.67 30.42
N ILE A 77 -42.94 -9.66 29.64
CA ILE A 77 -42.70 -9.83 28.21
C ILE A 77 -41.41 -10.63 28.04
N SER A 78 -41.50 -11.71 27.27
CA SER A 78 -40.36 -12.55 26.90
C SER A 78 -39.62 -12.01 25.67
N TYR A 79 -40.34 -11.52 24.66
CA TYR A 79 -39.73 -10.92 23.47
C TYR A 79 -40.70 -10.01 22.72
N PHE A 80 -40.12 -9.08 21.96
CA PHE A 80 -40.84 -8.33 20.92
C PHE A 80 -40.53 -8.92 19.55
N ARG A 81 -41.42 -8.69 18.58
CA ARG A 81 -41.10 -8.88 17.18
C ARG A 81 -41.67 -7.79 16.32
N TYR A 82 -40.96 -7.43 15.25
CA TYR A 82 -41.45 -6.47 14.26
C TYR A 82 -41.22 -6.95 12.83
N HIS A 83 -42.03 -6.42 11.91
CA HIS A 83 -41.94 -6.63 10.47
C HIS A 83 -42.09 -5.29 9.77
N VAL A 84 -41.37 -5.09 8.67
CA VAL A 84 -41.45 -3.87 7.86
C VAL A 84 -41.90 -4.26 6.46
N ALA A 85 -42.89 -3.53 5.94
CA ALA A 85 -43.35 -3.72 4.56
C ALA A 85 -43.63 -2.37 3.90
N THR A 86 -43.19 -2.22 2.66
CA THR A 86 -43.50 -1.07 1.81
C THR A 86 -44.98 -1.08 1.39
N ALA A 87 -45.52 0.09 1.08
CA ALA A 87 -46.88 0.21 0.53
C ALA A 87 -47.07 -0.62 -0.77
N GLU A 88 -46.00 -0.80 -1.56
CA GLU A 88 -46.02 -1.65 -2.75
C GLU A 88 -46.15 -3.14 -2.41
N GLU A 89 -45.40 -3.63 -1.42
CA GLU A 89 -45.48 -5.02 -0.95
C GLU A 89 -46.85 -5.39 -0.37
N LEU A 90 -47.55 -4.43 0.22
CA LEU A 90 -48.95 -4.62 0.65
C LEU A 90 -49.88 -4.87 -0.54
N GLY A 91 -49.54 -4.39 -1.75
CA GLY A 91 -50.36 -4.58 -2.96
C GLY A 91 -51.78 -4.00 -2.85
N GLY A 92 -51.97 -2.99 -1.99
CA GLY A 92 -53.28 -2.39 -1.69
C GLY A 92 -54.18 -3.20 -0.76
N ILE A 93 -53.68 -4.30 -0.16
CA ILE A 93 -54.35 -5.05 0.90
C ILE A 93 -54.34 -4.20 2.19
N ASP A 94 -55.37 -4.34 3.03
CA ASP A 94 -55.37 -3.72 4.36
C ASP A 94 -54.15 -4.19 5.16
N PRO A 95 -53.44 -3.31 5.89
CA PRO A 95 -52.23 -3.70 6.65
C PRO A 95 -52.47 -4.88 7.61
N MET A 96 -53.66 -4.98 8.22
CA MET A 96 -53.98 -6.07 9.13
C MET A 96 -54.22 -7.40 8.40
N ASP A 97 -54.81 -7.36 7.21
CA ASP A 97 -54.97 -8.56 6.38
C ASP A 97 -53.61 -9.02 5.80
N TYR A 98 -52.73 -8.07 5.44
CA TYR A 98 -51.38 -8.37 4.95
C TYR A 98 -50.55 -9.11 5.99
N ILE A 99 -50.54 -8.62 7.24
CA ILE A 99 -49.64 -9.15 8.27
C ILE A 99 -50.00 -10.59 8.68
N GLU A 100 -51.24 -11.02 8.48
CA GLU A 100 -51.67 -12.41 8.67
C GLU A 100 -51.04 -13.39 7.65
N LEU A 101 -50.60 -12.89 6.49
CA LEU A 101 -49.95 -13.67 5.44
C LEU A 101 -48.43 -13.77 5.62
N VAL A 102 -47.85 -12.94 6.49
CA VAL A 102 -46.39 -12.87 6.69
C VAL A 102 -45.91 -14.09 7.48
N ALA A 103 -44.99 -14.85 6.89
CA ALA A 103 -44.41 -16.03 7.53
C ALA A 103 -43.62 -15.66 8.80
N ALA A 104 -43.64 -16.54 9.80
CA ALA A 104 -43.02 -16.28 11.10
C ALA A 104 -41.51 -15.97 11.04
N ASN A 105 -40.80 -16.45 10.01
CA ASN A 105 -39.37 -16.21 9.80
C ASN A 105 -39.04 -14.85 9.17
N ALA A 106 -40.04 -14.12 8.67
CA ALA A 106 -39.85 -12.75 8.16
C ALA A 106 -39.80 -11.70 9.28
N TRP A 107 -40.27 -12.06 10.48
CA TRP A 107 -40.25 -11.17 11.64
C TRP A 107 -38.87 -11.09 12.27
N VAL A 108 -38.45 -9.87 12.60
CA VAL A 108 -37.28 -9.63 13.45
C VAL A 108 -37.68 -9.83 14.90
N ARG A 109 -36.98 -10.71 15.63
CA ARG A 109 -37.24 -11.03 17.04
C ARG A 109 -36.22 -10.35 17.95
N LEU A 110 -36.70 -9.75 19.03
CA LEU A 110 -35.90 -9.06 20.06
C LEU A 110 -36.21 -9.68 21.42
N ASP A 111 -35.32 -10.55 21.90
CA ASP A 111 -35.48 -11.24 23.18
C ASP A 111 -35.23 -10.29 24.36
N VAL A 112 -36.18 -10.22 25.28
CA VAL A 112 -36.09 -9.43 26.50
C VAL A 112 -35.41 -10.29 27.56
N ASP A 113 -34.30 -9.81 28.15
CA ASP A 113 -33.75 -10.38 29.37
C ASP A 113 -34.41 -9.68 30.58
N PRO A 114 -35.24 -10.37 31.37
CA PRO A 114 -35.89 -9.77 32.54
C PRO A 114 -34.92 -9.23 33.60
N LYS A 115 -33.66 -9.69 33.57
CA LYS A 115 -32.59 -9.25 34.48
C LYS A 115 -31.59 -8.32 33.79
N GLY A 116 -31.70 -8.18 32.49
CA GLY A 116 -30.85 -7.33 31.68
C GLY A 116 -31.19 -5.85 31.88
N PRO A 117 -30.23 -4.95 31.64
CA PRO A 117 -30.48 -3.52 31.68
C PRO A 117 -31.28 -3.01 30.47
N ASP A 118 -31.36 -3.80 29.39
CA ASP A 118 -32.03 -3.43 28.15
C ASP A 118 -33.39 -4.13 28.03
N PRO A 119 -34.50 -3.38 28.13
CA PRO A 119 -35.85 -3.94 28.00
C PRO A 119 -36.27 -4.17 26.54
N MET A 120 -35.39 -3.94 25.55
CA MET A 120 -35.69 -4.06 24.11
C MET A 120 -36.91 -3.24 23.69
N THR A 121 -37.05 -2.04 24.26
CA THR A 121 -38.15 -1.09 23.99
C THR A 121 -37.83 -0.11 22.86
N SER A 122 -36.71 -0.31 22.17
CA SER A 122 -36.40 0.35 20.92
C SER A 122 -35.51 -0.52 20.05
N ASN A 123 -35.48 -0.20 18.76
CA ASN A 123 -34.48 -0.72 17.84
C ASN A 123 -34.31 0.25 16.66
N ILE A 124 -33.17 0.16 15.98
CA ILE A 124 -32.96 0.75 14.66
C ILE A 124 -33.70 -0.12 13.65
N VAL A 125 -34.77 0.42 13.07
CA VAL A 125 -35.65 -0.33 12.17
C VAL A 125 -35.19 -0.15 10.73
N ALA A 126 -34.75 -1.24 10.10
CA ALA A 126 -34.34 -1.25 8.71
C ALA A 126 -35.51 -0.90 7.79
N MET A 127 -35.36 0.16 7.00
CA MET A 127 -36.32 0.69 6.04
C MET A 127 -35.64 0.83 4.68
N SER A 128 -36.40 0.58 3.61
CA SER A 128 -35.97 0.72 2.22
C SER A 128 -36.10 2.16 1.71
N ALA A 129 -35.35 2.51 0.66
CA ALA A 129 -35.52 3.75 -0.08
C ALA A 129 -35.77 3.47 -1.57
N ASN A 130 -36.13 4.51 -2.33
CA ASN A 130 -36.36 4.37 -3.77
C ASN A 130 -35.00 4.25 -4.49
N LEU A 131 -34.78 3.19 -5.27
CA LEU A 131 -33.48 3.00 -5.95
C LEU A 131 -33.32 3.82 -7.24
N THR A 132 -34.40 4.40 -7.77
CA THR A 132 -34.39 5.19 -9.02
C THR A 132 -34.32 6.69 -8.76
N ASP A 133 -34.99 7.14 -7.70
CA ASP A 133 -35.02 8.52 -7.24
C ASP A 133 -34.90 8.57 -5.71
N PRO A 134 -33.73 8.17 -5.16
CA PRO A 134 -33.52 8.00 -3.73
C PRO A 134 -33.67 9.31 -2.96
N VAL A 135 -33.31 10.44 -3.59
CA VAL A 135 -33.27 11.76 -2.94
C VAL A 135 -34.67 12.35 -2.79
N LEU A 136 -35.48 12.36 -3.86
CA LEU A 136 -36.75 13.10 -3.86
C LEU A 136 -37.96 12.23 -3.52
N THR A 137 -37.88 10.92 -3.75
CA THR A 137 -39.02 10.01 -3.54
C THR A 137 -38.95 9.32 -2.18
N TYR A 138 -39.90 9.65 -1.32
CA TYR A 138 -40.13 8.96 -0.05
C TYR A 138 -40.93 7.67 -0.26
N VAL A 139 -40.44 6.57 0.31
CA VAL A 139 -41.11 5.27 0.30
C VAL A 139 -41.84 5.05 1.62
N ASP A 140 -43.17 5.04 1.57
CA ASP A 140 -44.03 4.73 2.72
C ASP A 140 -43.93 3.25 3.11
N GLN A 141 -43.70 3.01 4.40
CA GLN A 141 -43.45 1.70 4.98
C GLN A 141 -44.20 1.53 6.30
N PHE A 142 -44.82 0.37 6.45
CA PHE A 142 -45.58 -0.06 7.61
C PHE A 142 -44.67 -0.85 8.53
N VAL A 143 -44.50 -0.37 9.77
CA VAL A 143 -43.78 -1.08 10.83
C VAL A 143 -44.80 -1.75 11.74
N PHE A 144 -44.90 -3.07 11.64
CA PHE A 144 -45.77 -3.91 12.46
C PHE A 144 -45.03 -4.35 13.72
N LEU A 145 -45.71 -4.39 14.86
CA LEU A 145 -45.11 -4.74 16.15
C LEU A 145 -46.05 -5.66 16.95
N GLN A 146 -45.44 -6.64 17.63
CA GLN A 146 -46.13 -7.54 18.55
C GLN A 146 -45.24 -7.90 19.73
N ALA A 147 -45.83 -8.08 20.91
CA ALA A 147 -45.15 -8.56 22.12
C ALA A 147 -45.62 -9.97 22.48
N TYR A 148 -44.74 -10.77 23.08
CA TYR A 148 -45.03 -12.12 23.58
C TYR A 148 -44.63 -12.24 25.04
N ASP A 149 -45.46 -12.91 25.84
CA ASP A 149 -45.16 -13.25 27.24
C ASP A 149 -44.29 -14.52 27.37
N GLU A 150 -43.98 -14.89 28.62
CA GLU A 150 -43.24 -16.11 28.97
C GLU A 150 -43.99 -17.42 28.67
N GLU A 151 -45.32 -17.36 28.46
CA GLU A 151 -46.16 -18.52 28.12
C GLU A 151 -46.42 -18.65 26.60
N GLY A 152 -45.90 -17.70 25.80
CA GLY A 152 -45.99 -17.69 24.34
C GLY A 152 -47.28 -17.07 23.78
N LEU A 153 -48.07 -16.35 24.57
CA LEU A 153 -49.25 -15.63 24.10
C LEU A 153 -48.85 -14.26 23.53
N GLY A 154 -49.26 -13.99 22.29
CA GLY A 154 -48.96 -12.75 21.58
C GLY A 154 -50.01 -11.65 21.84
N SER A 155 -49.57 -10.40 21.89
CA SER A 155 -50.43 -9.22 21.89
C SER A 155 -51.23 -9.09 20.58
N ASP A 156 -52.20 -8.18 20.55
CA ASP A 156 -52.69 -7.66 19.26
C ASP A 156 -51.51 -7.02 18.50
N ILE A 157 -51.54 -7.11 17.16
CA ILE A 157 -50.56 -6.43 16.31
C ILE A 157 -50.95 -4.95 16.20
N VAL A 158 -49.96 -4.08 16.36
CA VAL A 158 -50.09 -2.65 16.10
C VAL A 158 -49.14 -2.26 14.98
N TYR A 159 -49.46 -1.22 14.21
CA TYR A 159 -48.57 -0.71 13.17
C TYR A 159 -48.54 0.81 13.12
N ARG A 160 -47.50 1.36 12.49
CA ARG A 160 -47.38 2.77 12.11
C ARG A 160 -46.77 2.90 10.72
N VAL A 161 -47.06 4.01 10.06
CA VAL A 161 -46.45 4.36 8.78
C VAL A 161 -45.33 5.37 9.00
N PHE A 162 -44.18 5.10 8.39
CA PHE A 162 -43.05 6.02 8.26
C PHE A 162 -42.62 6.05 6.80
N SER A 163 -41.98 7.13 6.38
CA SER A 163 -41.46 7.23 5.02
C SER A 163 -39.95 7.42 5.05
N ARG A 164 -39.24 6.75 4.14
CA ARG A 164 -37.78 6.91 4.00
C ARG A 164 -37.42 7.35 2.58
N ASN A 165 -36.60 8.38 2.47
CA ASN A 165 -35.76 8.66 1.31
C ASN A 165 -34.30 8.35 1.68
N ASP A 166 -33.35 8.60 0.79
CA ASP A 166 -31.94 8.34 1.09
C ASP A 166 -31.05 9.21 0.19
N ASN A 167 -29.90 9.64 0.69
CA ASN A 167 -28.91 10.32 -0.11
C ASN A 167 -27.85 9.30 -0.53
N PRO A 168 -27.58 9.17 -1.85
CA PRO A 168 -26.57 8.24 -2.31
C PRO A 168 -25.21 8.49 -1.64
N PRO A 169 -24.49 7.44 -1.21
CA PRO A 169 -23.15 7.60 -0.69
C PRO A 169 -22.17 8.01 -1.80
N ASN A 170 -21.02 8.52 -1.40
CA ASN A 170 -19.89 8.80 -2.27
C ASN A 170 -18.80 7.75 -2.10
N SER A 171 -18.22 7.30 -3.21
CA SER A 171 -17.11 6.34 -3.21
C SER A 171 -15.77 7.06 -3.41
N PHE A 172 -14.73 6.56 -2.75
CA PHE A 172 -13.38 7.10 -2.89
C PHE A 172 -12.34 5.98 -2.99
N VAL A 173 -11.34 6.18 -3.85
CA VAL A 173 -10.19 5.27 -3.94
C VAL A 173 -8.91 6.01 -3.60
N PHE A 174 -8.12 5.41 -2.71
CA PHE A 174 -6.87 5.92 -2.17
C PHE A 174 -5.67 5.08 -2.61
N GLY A 175 -4.48 5.54 -2.25
CA GLY A 175 -3.24 4.81 -2.52
C GLY A 175 -2.60 5.16 -3.86
N PHE A 176 -3.27 5.96 -4.68
CA PHE A 176 -2.73 6.44 -5.95
C PHE A 176 -2.22 7.89 -5.83
N HIS A 177 -0.92 8.11 -5.72
CA HIS A 177 -0.32 9.45 -5.76
C HIS A 177 -0.20 9.96 -7.22
N SER A 178 -0.37 11.25 -7.43
CA SER A 178 -0.29 11.87 -8.77
C SER A 178 1.09 11.79 -9.44
N ARG A 179 2.11 11.23 -8.77
CA ARG A 179 3.45 10.93 -9.28
C ARG A 179 3.72 9.43 -9.38
N ASP A 180 2.67 8.60 -9.35
CA ASP A 180 2.81 7.16 -9.21
C ASP A 180 3.61 6.56 -10.36
N ILE A 181 4.75 5.99 -9.98
CA ILE A 181 5.41 4.99 -10.79
C ILE A 181 4.40 3.86 -11.00
N PRO A 182 4.18 3.41 -12.24
CA PRO A 182 3.24 2.35 -12.57
C PRO A 182 3.32 1.15 -11.63
N PHE A 183 2.17 0.49 -11.43
CA PHE A 183 2.16 -0.80 -10.75
C PHE A 183 2.87 -1.83 -11.61
N VAL A 184 3.47 -2.83 -10.98
CA VAL A 184 4.05 -3.96 -11.69
C VAL A 184 3.12 -5.14 -11.47
N ASN A 185 2.69 -5.78 -12.55
CA ASN A 185 1.87 -6.98 -12.52
C ASN A 185 2.65 -8.13 -11.86
N SER A 186 1.97 -8.96 -11.11
CA SER A 186 2.52 -10.20 -10.56
C SER A 186 1.49 -11.30 -10.72
N VAL A 187 1.92 -12.47 -11.19
CA VAL A 187 1.03 -13.61 -11.48
C VAL A 187 0.50 -14.24 -10.18
N GLU A 188 1.32 -14.26 -9.12
CA GLU A 188 1.00 -14.89 -7.84
C GLU A 188 1.20 -13.93 -6.66
N PRO A 189 0.49 -14.15 -5.53
CA PRO A 189 0.78 -13.49 -4.26
C PRO A 189 2.10 -14.00 -3.67
N GLY A 190 2.87 -13.12 -3.02
CA GLY A 190 4.05 -13.52 -2.21
C GLY A 190 5.42 -12.95 -2.63
N GLY A 191 5.51 -12.28 -3.77
CA GLY A 191 6.71 -11.54 -4.19
C GLY A 191 6.86 -10.16 -3.50
N ILE A 192 7.99 -9.46 -3.74
CA ILE A 192 8.10 -8.04 -3.33
C ILE A 192 7.24 -7.15 -4.23
N ILE A 193 7.00 -7.57 -5.49
CA ILE A 193 5.86 -7.06 -6.25
C ILE A 193 4.61 -7.52 -5.52
N THR A 194 3.87 -6.55 -5.01
CA THR A 194 2.73 -6.82 -4.16
C THR A 194 1.40 -6.62 -4.88
N GLY A 195 1.37 -6.89 -6.20
CA GLY A 195 0.19 -6.70 -7.04
C GLY A 195 -0.25 -5.24 -7.13
N VAL A 196 -1.46 -5.02 -7.67
CA VAL A 196 -2.10 -3.70 -7.66
C VAL A 196 -2.82 -3.56 -6.32
N LYS A 197 -2.20 -2.85 -5.37
CA LYS A 197 -2.79 -2.55 -4.06
C LYS A 197 -3.81 -1.45 -4.17
N LEU A 198 -5.01 -1.72 -3.69
CA LEU A 198 -6.14 -0.82 -3.74
C LEU A 198 -6.70 -0.64 -2.34
N HIS A 199 -7.06 0.60 -2.03
CA HIS A 199 -7.76 0.95 -0.80
C HIS A 199 -8.89 1.90 -1.16
N TRP A 200 -10.06 1.71 -0.55
CA TRP A 200 -11.23 2.52 -0.84
C TRP A 200 -12.11 2.72 0.39
N GLN A 201 -13.00 3.71 0.31
CA GLN A 201 -13.99 3.98 1.35
C GLN A 201 -15.28 4.55 0.75
N GLY A 202 -16.36 4.44 1.51
CA GLY A 202 -17.63 5.10 1.25
C GLY A 202 -17.84 6.20 2.28
N GLU A 203 -18.52 7.27 1.89
CA GLU A 203 -18.96 8.32 2.82
C GLU A 203 -20.37 8.79 2.47
N ASP A 204 -21.18 9.01 3.51
CA ASP A 204 -22.49 9.63 3.39
C ASP A 204 -22.66 10.64 4.51
N LEU A 205 -22.12 11.83 4.27
CA LEU A 205 -22.13 12.90 5.26
C LEU A 205 -23.49 13.58 5.40
N ILE A 206 -24.42 13.34 4.47
CA ILE A 206 -25.75 13.96 4.49
C ILE A 206 -26.63 13.21 5.50
N ASP A 207 -26.67 11.87 5.42
CA ASP A 207 -27.49 11.06 6.32
C ASP A 207 -26.74 10.67 7.60
N TYR A 208 -25.41 10.58 7.52
CA TYR A 208 -24.55 10.11 8.61
C TYR A 208 -23.35 11.04 8.88
N PRO A 209 -23.61 12.26 9.41
CA PRO A 209 -22.55 13.25 9.65
C PRO A 209 -21.52 12.85 10.71
N SER A 210 -21.77 11.81 11.51
CA SER A 210 -20.87 11.40 12.60
C SER A 210 -20.73 9.89 12.81
N ASP A 211 -21.67 9.08 12.33
CA ASP A 211 -21.71 7.64 12.59
C ASP A 211 -22.13 6.92 11.30
N PRO A 212 -21.19 6.72 10.35
CA PRO A 212 -21.50 6.15 9.05
C PRO A 212 -21.98 4.70 9.18
N PRO A 213 -22.92 4.25 8.32
CA PRO A 213 -23.37 2.88 8.31
C PRO A 213 -22.24 1.96 7.80
N PRO A 214 -22.37 0.64 7.99
CA PRO A 214 -21.53 -0.28 7.25
C PRO A 214 -21.82 -0.14 5.75
N PHE A 215 -20.83 0.32 4.99
CA PHE A 215 -20.91 0.38 3.54
C PHE A 215 -20.60 -0.97 2.90
N GLU A 216 -21.21 -1.21 1.76
CA GLU A 216 -20.84 -2.30 0.85
C GLU A 216 -20.34 -1.73 -0.47
N PHE A 217 -19.46 -2.46 -1.15
CA PHE A 217 -18.75 -2.00 -2.34
C PHE A 217 -18.89 -2.98 -3.51
N ASP A 218 -19.12 -2.46 -4.70
CA ASP A 218 -19.04 -3.15 -5.99
C ASP A 218 -17.86 -2.53 -6.75
N TRP A 219 -16.84 -3.33 -7.04
CA TRP A 219 -15.65 -2.84 -7.75
C TRP A 219 -15.39 -3.65 -9.01
N ARG A 220 -14.85 -2.96 -10.02
CA ARG A 220 -14.56 -3.50 -11.35
C ARG A 220 -13.22 -2.96 -11.83
N LEU A 221 -12.37 -3.83 -12.34
CA LEU A 221 -11.14 -3.49 -13.02
C LEU A 221 -11.31 -3.76 -14.51
N TYR A 222 -11.32 -2.68 -15.29
CA TYR A 222 -11.45 -2.70 -16.73
C TYR A 222 -10.07 -2.58 -17.38
N GLY A 223 -9.77 -3.42 -18.37
CA GLY A 223 -8.50 -3.38 -19.10
C GLY A 223 -7.93 -4.75 -19.43
N PRO A 224 -6.69 -4.81 -19.93
CA PRO A 224 -5.76 -3.70 -20.14
C PRO A 224 -5.96 -2.95 -21.48
N TYR A 225 -5.69 -1.64 -21.51
CA TYR A 225 -5.82 -0.76 -22.68
C TYR A 225 -4.51 -0.10 -23.10
N PHE A 226 -4.30 0.05 -24.40
CA PHE A 226 -3.27 0.95 -24.92
C PHE A 226 -3.74 2.41 -24.89
N ASP A 227 -2.84 3.36 -25.11
CA ASP A 227 -3.16 4.78 -25.10
C ASP A 227 -4.24 5.14 -26.14
N GLU A 228 -4.21 4.52 -27.32
CA GLU A 228 -5.21 4.74 -28.37
C GLU A 228 -6.59 4.20 -27.97
N ASP A 229 -6.64 3.09 -27.22
CA ASP A 229 -7.90 2.55 -26.68
C ASP A 229 -8.46 3.50 -25.61
N MET A 230 -7.60 4.08 -24.77
CA MET A 230 -7.99 5.03 -23.73
C MET A 230 -8.53 6.34 -24.30
N GLU A 231 -7.98 6.84 -25.41
CA GLU A 231 -8.54 8.01 -26.11
C GLU A 231 -9.99 7.74 -26.55
N VAL A 232 -10.26 6.59 -27.16
CA VAL A 232 -11.63 6.21 -27.55
C VAL A 232 -12.55 6.08 -26.34
N ILE A 233 -12.07 5.51 -25.23
CA ILE A 233 -12.87 5.35 -24.01
C ILE A 233 -13.24 6.71 -23.42
N ARG A 234 -12.27 7.63 -23.32
CA ARG A 234 -12.50 9.00 -22.80
C ARG A 234 -13.50 9.75 -23.68
N ASP A 235 -13.36 9.66 -24.99
CA ASP A 235 -14.23 10.40 -25.92
C ASP A 235 -15.65 9.80 -26.01
N SER A 236 -15.80 8.48 -25.84
CA SER A 236 -17.07 7.80 -26.12
C SER A 236 -17.88 7.44 -24.88
N PHE A 237 -17.23 7.22 -23.72
CA PHE A 237 -17.86 6.64 -22.54
C PHE A 237 -17.62 7.40 -21.24
N GLN A 238 -16.70 8.37 -21.23
CA GLN A 238 -16.55 9.29 -20.10
C GLN A 238 -17.31 10.58 -20.41
N ASP A 239 -18.15 10.99 -19.46
CA ASP A 239 -18.88 12.24 -19.50
C ASP A 239 -18.66 13.01 -18.20
N SER A 240 -19.32 14.17 -18.08
CA SER A 240 -19.52 14.80 -16.78
C SER A 240 -21.00 14.88 -16.46
N VAL A 241 -21.33 14.68 -15.19
CA VAL A 241 -22.66 14.87 -14.63
C VAL A 241 -22.62 16.00 -13.61
N TYR A 242 -23.73 16.70 -13.43
CA TYR A 242 -23.86 17.70 -12.38
C TYR A 242 -24.46 17.04 -11.15
N VAL A 243 -23.72 17.05 -10.04
CA VAL A 243 -24.13 16.48 -8.76
C VAL A 243 -24.51 17.62 -7.83
N THR A 244 -25.74 17.62 -7.35
CA THR A 244 -26.22 18.62 -6.39
C THR A 244 -25.81 18.26 -4.96
N ASN A 245 -25.78 19.24 -4.05
CA ASN A 245 -25.37 19.05 -2.65
C ASN A 245 -26.27 18.08 -1.86
N ASP A 246 -27.45 17.77 -2.38
CA ASP A 246 -28.40 16.77 -1.88
C ASP A 246 -28.31 15.44 -2.64
N GLY A 247 -27.26 15.21 -3.44
CA GLY A 247 -27.02 13.93 -4.11
C GLY A 247 -27.80 13.69 -5.41
N GLY A 248 -28.52 14.70 -5.92
CA GLY A 248 -29.20 14.62 -7.21
C GLY A 248 -28.22 14.64 -8.38
N VAL A 249 -28.42 13.79 -9.38
CA VAL A 249 -27.53 13.65 -10.55
C VAL A 249 -28.23 14.05 -11.83
N TYR A 250 -27.62 14.98 -12.56
CA TYR A 250 -28.17 15.56 -13.79
C TYR A 250 -27.17 15.41 -14.94
N ARG A 251 -27.65 14.94 -16.11
CA ARG A 251 -26.83 14.78 -17.32
C ARG A 251 -26.69 16.09 -18.08
N MET A 252 -25.77 16.14 -19.03
CA MET A 252 -25.61 17.28 -19.93
C MET A 252 -26.90 17.56 -20.71
N GLY A 253 -27.36 18.81 -20.66
CA GLY A 253 -28.62 19.27 -21.23
C GLY A 253 -29.80 19.26 -20.27
N ASP A 254 -29.70 18.57 -19.13
CA ASP A 254 -30.75 18.57 -18.11
C ASP A 254 -30.87 19.95 -17.45
N THR A 255 -32.05 20.23 -16.89
CA THR A 255 -32.31 21.47 -16.15
C THR A 255 -32.49 21.14 -14.68
N VAL A 256 -31.59 21.66 -13.85
CA VAL A 256 -31.74 21.67 -12.40
C VAL A 256 -32.71 22.79 -12.05
N ILE A 257 -33.81 22.44 -11.38
CA ILE A 257 -34.79 23.41 -10.87
C ILE A 257 -34.77 23.31 -9.35
N ARG A 258 -34.41 24.39 -8.66
CA ARG A 258 -34.46 24.46 -7.20
C ARG A 258 -35.36 25.60 -6.77
N CYS A 259 -36.39 25.28 -6.02
CA CYS A 259 -37.35 26.24 -5.52
C CYS A 259 -37.13 26.49 -4.04
N ASP A 260 -36.81 27.73 -3.67
CA ASP A 260 -36.77 28.17 -2.28
C ASP A 260 -38.14 28.73 -1.91
N THR A 261 -38.75 28.15 -0.87
CA THR A 261 -40.02 28.63 -0.30
C THR A 261 -39.74 29.46 0.95
N PHE A 262 -40.24 30.68 1.01
CA PHE A 262 -40.18 31.51 2.21
C PHE A 262 -41.57 32.05 2.59
N TYR A 263 -41.87 31.98 3.88
CA TYR A 263 -43.10 32.50 4.47
C TYR A 263 -42.83 33.91 5.00
N LEU A 264 -43.45 34.91 4.35
CA LEU A 264 -43.51 36.29 4.86
C LEU A 264 -44.92 36.55 5.37
N ASP A 265 -45.09 36.61 6.69
CA ASP A 265 -46.31 36.84 7.46
C ASP A 265 -47.50 35.91 7.16
N THR A 266 -48.08 36.01 5.96
CA THR A 266 -49.24 35.25 5.47
C THR A 266 -49.16 34.91 3.98
N SER A 267 -48.13 35.37 3.25
CA SER A 267 -47.93 35.09 1.84
C SER A 267 -46.87 34.01 1.62
N PHE A 268 -47.23 32.97 0.90
CA PHE A 268 -46.32 31.97 0.36
C PHE A 268 -45.67 32.54 -0.90
N THR A 269 -44.34 32.66 -0.90
CA THR A 269 -43.58 32.98 -2.11
C THR A 269 -42.58 31.85 -2.36
N GLU A 270 -42.61 31.33 -3.57
CA GLU A 270 -41.69 30.31 -4.08
C GLU A 270 -40.86 30.95 -5.18
N THR A 271 -39.54 30.97 -5.02
CA THR A 271 -38.62 31.48 -6.03
C THR A 271 -37.79 30.30 -6.52
N CYS A 272 -37.87 30.00 -7.82
CA CYS A 272 -37.13 28.90 -8.40
C CYS A 272 -35.95 29.42 -9.22
N ASP A 273 -34.76 28.90 -8.92
CA ASP A 273 -33.58 29.04 -9.74
C ASP A 273 -33.52 27.86 -10.73
N THR A 274 -33.20 28.16 -11.98
CA THR A 274 -33.04 27.17 -13.04
C THR A 274 -31.63 27.21 -13.60
N LEU A 275 -30.96 26.07 -13.62
CA LEU A 275 -29.61 25.90 -14.15
C LEU A 275 -29.64 24.81 -15.24
N VAL A 276 -29.25 25.16 -16.47
CA VAL A 276 -29.06 24.17 -17.54
C VAL A 276 -27.65 23.60 -17.45
N VAL A 277 -27.54 22.28 -17.28
CA VAL A 277 -26.26 21.57 -17.16
C VAL A 277 -25.57 21.54 -18.50
N ASN A 278 -24.36 22.09 -18.57
CA ASN A 278 -23.51 22.09 -19.75
C ASN A 278 -22.02 22.08 -19.33
N PRO A 279 -21.07 21.86 -20.26
CA PRO A 279 -19.64 21.77 -19.92
C PRO A 279 -19.03 23.04 -19.32
N LEU A 280 -19.70 24.19 -19.44
CA LEU A 280 -19.28 25.47 -18.86
C LEU A 280 -20.01 25.79 -17.56
N THR A 281 -20.88 24.89 -17.07
CA THR A 281 -21.56 25.06 -15.78
C THR A 281 -20.52 25.14 -14.68
N PRO A 282 -20.35 26.30 -14.01
CA PRO A 282 -19.39 26.41 -12.93
C PRO A 282 -19.85 25.58 -11.73
N THR A 283 -18.93 25.26 -10.83
CA THR A 283 -19.32 24.88 -9.46
C THR A 283 -20.17 26.02 -8.88
N THR A 284 -21.39 25.70 -8.48
CA THR A 284 -22.32 26.67 -7.90
C THR A 284 -22.53 26.38 -6.42
N ALA A 285 -23.32 27.20 -5.74
CA ALA A 285 -23.76 26.88 -4.38
C ALA A 285 -24.64 25.62 -4.30
N PHE A 286 -25.12 25.11 -5.44
CA PHE A 286 -26.01 23.95 -5.51
C PHE A 286 -25.28 22.63 -5.77
N GLY A 287 -24.03 22.66 -6.24
CA GLY A 287 -23.34 21.46 -6.70
C GLY A 287 -22.23 21.73 -7.71
N GLY A 288 -21.66 20.67 -8.27
CA GLY A 288 -20.54 20.72 -9.21
C GLY A 288 -20.62 19.69 -10.34
N LEU A 289 -19.79 19.88 -11.36
CA LEU A 289 -19.56 18.87 -12.39
C LEU A 289 -18.57 17.83 -11.88
N GLU A 290 -18.92 16.56 -12.04
CA GLU A 290 -18.10 15.41 -11.67
C GLU A 290 -17.91 14.48 -12.87
N PRO A 291 -16.73 13.82 -12.99
CA PRO A 291 -16.49 12.85 -14.05
C PRO A 291 -17.38 11.61 -13.83
N TYR A 292 -17.96 11.09 -14.91
CA TYR A 292 -18.84 9.93 -14.87
C TYR A 292 -18.46 8.93 -15.97
N PHE A 293 -18.24 7.68 -15.59
CA PHE A 293 -17.92 6.61 -16.52
C PHE A 293 -19.16 5.74 -16.79
N ARG A 294 -19.67 5.78 -18.03
CA ARG A 294 -20.89 5.09 -18.46
C ARG A 294 -20.68 3.59 -18.68
N ILE A 295 -20.39 2.85 -17.61
CA ILE A 295 -20.15 1.40 -17.68
C ILE A 295 -21.41 0.60 -18.08
N ASP A 296 -22.59 1.15 -17.85
CA ASP A 296 -23.88 0.54 -18.19
C ASP A 296 -24.38 0.93 -19.59
N ASP A 297 -23.59 1.68 -20.36
CA ASP A 297 -23.91 2.00 -21.74
C ASP A 297 -23.94 0.72 -22.59
N PRO A 298 -25.03 0.44 -23.34
CA PRO A 298 -25.11 -0.73 -24.20
C PRO A 298 -23.94 -0.83 -25.20
N ASP A 299 -23.44 0.31 -25.69
CA ASP A 299 -22.31 0.35 -26.61
C ASP A 299 -21.00 0.01 -25.88
N PHE A 300 -20.82 0.44 -24.63
CA PHE A 300 -19.67 0.03 -23.82
C PHE A 300 -19.71 -1.48 -23.52
N ILE A 301 -20.86 -1.97 -23.04
CA ILE A 301 -21.09 -3.39 -22.70
C ILE A 301 -20.83 -4.28 -23.91
N GLY A 302 -21.26 -3.87 -25.10
CA GLY A 302 -21.09 -4.58 -26.36
C GLY A 302 -19.72 -4.39 -27.03
N SER A 303 -18.89 -3.47 -26.52
CA SER A 303 -17.58 -3.17 -27.10
C SER A 303 -16.48 -4.13 -26.66
N LYS A 304 -15.34 -4.07 -27.35
CA LYS A 304 -14.10 -4.74 -26.91
C LYS A 304 -13.54 -4.17 -25.60
N TYR A 305 -14.04 -3.02 -25.13
CA TYR A 305 -13.53 -2.36 -23.94
C TYR A 305 -14.11 -2.97 -22.66
N ASN A 306 -15.19 -3.76 -22.70
CA ASN A 306 -15.73 -4.42 -21.51
C ASN A 306 -14.94 -5.71 -21.12
N THR A 307 -13.62 -5.59 -21.00
CA THR A 307 -12.75 -6.66 -20.46
C THR A 307 -12.59 -6.43 -18.97
N ILE A 308 -13.15 -7.31 -18.14
CA ILE A 308 -13.39 -7.04 -16.72
C ILE A 308 -12.89 -8.16 -15.80
N GLN A 309 -12.25 -7.73 -14.71
CA GLN A 309 -12.14 -8.48 -13.47
C GLN A 309 -12.96 -7.75 -12.39
N GLN A 310 -13.76 -8.45 -11.59
CA GLN A 310 -14.71 -7.80 -10.66
C GLN A 310 -14.84 -8.57 -9.35
N SER A 311 -15.42 -7.92 -8.34
CA SER A 311 -15.82 -8.59 -7.10
C SER A 311 -16.95 -9.61 -7.34
N GLU A 312 -17.05 -10.61 -6.45
CA GLU A 312 -18.17 -11.54 -6.41
C GLU A 312 -19.37 -10.89 -5.69
N GLY A 313 -19.98 -9.88 -6.32
CA GLY A 313 -21.07 -9.09 -5.74
C GLY A 313 -20.57 -7.96 -4.83
N TRP A 314 -21.43 -7.56 -3.90
CA TRP A 314 -21.13 -6.49 -2.94
C TRP A 314 -20.24 -7.01 -1.81
N VAL A 315 -19.15 -6.30 -1.52
CA VAL A 315 -18.16 -6.68 -0.50
C VAL A 315 -18.06 -5.62 0.59
N THR A 316 -17.75 -6.01 1.82
CA THR A 316 -17.55 -5.07 2.94
C THR A 316 -16.07 -4.69 3.13
N ASN A 317 -15.16 -5.32 2.39
CA ASN A 317 -13.73 -5.02 2.48
C ASN A 317 -13.45 -3.65 1.87
N THR A 318 -12.54 -2.90 2.50
CA THR A 318 -12.09 -1.56 2.08
C THR A 318 -10.72 -1.58 1.39
N TYR A 319 -10.19 -2.77 1.13
CA TYR A 319 -8.92 -2.96 0.46
C TYR A 319 -8.88 -4.30 -0.25
N ASP A 320 -8.09 -4.36 -1.32
CA ASP A 320 -7.76 -5.60 -2.00
C ASP A 320 -6.40 -5.47 -2.71
N THR A 321 -5.86 -6.59 -3.13
CA THR A 321 -4.65 -6.66 -3.94
C THR A 321 -4.92 -7.53 -5.17
N LEU A 322 -4.91 -6.89 -6.33
CA LEU A 322 -5.18 -7.59 -7.59
C LEU A 322 -3.89 -8.17 -8.16
N TRP A 323 -3.98 -9.43 -8.56
CA TRP A 323 -2.90 -10.21 -9.14
C TRP A 323 -3.27 -10.66 -10.55
N ASN A 324 -2.26 -10.87 -11.37
CA ASN A 324 -2.36 -11.35 -12.73
C ASN A 324 -3.40 -10.59 -13.57
N VAL A 325 -3.40 -9.26 -13.49
CA VAL A 325 -4.40 -8.41 -14.17
C VAL A 325 -4.30 -8.48 -15.71
N PHE A 326 -3.27 -9.17 -16.24
CA PHE A 326 -3.06 -9.44 -17.66
C PHE A 326 -3.47 -10.86 -18.11
N ALA A 327 -4.09 -11.69 -17.25
CA ALA A 327 -4.40 -13.11 -17.54
C ALA A 327 -5.18 -13.36 -18.85
N GLY A 328 -5.89 -12.36 -19.39
CA GLY A 328 -6.62 -12.45 -20.67
C GLY A 328 -5.95 -11.78 -21.87
N LYS A 329 -4.82 -11.08 -21.66
CA LYS A 329 -4.13 -10.29 -22.68
C LYS A 329 -2.61 -10.33 -22.43
N GLU A 330 -2.07 -11.54 -22.42
CA GLU A 330 -0.64 -11.76 -22.27
C GLU A 330 0.14 -11.10 -23.44
N SER A 331 1.32 -10.58 -23.14
CA SER A 331 2.25 -10.04 -24.13
C SER A 331 3.54 -10.84 -24.13
N ASP A 332 4.17 -11.00 -25.29
CA ASP A 332 5.50 -11.61 -25.38
C ASP A 332 6.63 -10.64 -24.96
N THR A 333 6.31 -9.38 -24.74
CA THR A 333 7.26 -8.30 -24.41
C THR A 333 6.80 -7.50 -23.20
N THR A 334 7.72 -6.78 -22.55
CA THR A 334 7.33 -5.89 -21.46
C THR A 334 6.44 -4.78 -22.00
N VAL A 335 5.24 -4.67 -21.45
CA VAL A 335 4.24 -3.68 -21.89
C VAL A 335 3.71 -2.90 -20.71
N GLN A 336 3.50 -1.60 -20.90
CA GLN A 336 2.73 -0.77 -19.98
C GLN A 336 1.37 -0.53 -20.61
N MET A 337 0.30 -0.88 -19.88
CA MET A 337 -1.08 -0.63 -20.31
C MET A 337 -1.84 0.07 -19.18
N THR A 338 -2.92 0.75 -19.55
CA THR A 338 -3.79 1.45 -18.61
C THR A 338 -4.99 0.57 -18.27
N PHE A 339 -5.36 0.55 -16.99
CA PHE A 339 -6.59 -0.03 -16.49
C PHE A 339 -7.49 1.07 -15.93
N ILE A 340 -8.79 0.83 -15.89
CA ILE A 340 -9.75 1.69 -15.19
C ILE A 340 -10.29 0.91 -14.00
N PHE A 341 -9.94 1.33 -12.79
CA PHE A 341 -10.58 0.82 -11.58
C PHE A 341 -11.80 1.66 -11.28
N TRP A 342 -12.96 1.01 -11.27
CA TRP A 342 -14.26 1.59 -11.01
C TRP A 342 -14.78 1.02 -9.70
N LEU A 343 -15.40 1.87 -8.89
CA LEU A 343 -15.88 1.55 -7.56
C LEU A 343 -17.20 2.27 -7.31
N ARG A 344 -18.15 1.52 -6.76
CA ARG A 344 -19.42 2.04 -6.27
C ARG A 344 -19.67 1.53 -4.86
N SER A 345 -20.06 2.40 -3.96
CA SER A 345 -20.52 2.06 -2.62
C SER A 345 -22.04 2.06 -2.55
N ARG A 346 -22.60 1.40 -1.55
CA ARG A 346 -23.99 1.54 -1.12
C ARG A 346 -24.08 1.48 0.40
N ASP A 347 -25.12 2.07 0.93
CA ASP A 347 -25.36 2.23 2.35
C ASP A 347 -26.36 1.17 2.89
N ASP A 348 -26.95 1.44 4.06
CA ASP A 348 -27.93 0.54 4.68
C ASP A 348 -29.33 0.60 4.04
N ALA A 349 -29.66 1.61 3.23
CA ALA A 349 -30.83 1.61 2.33
C ALA A 349 -30.61 0.77 1.07
N GLN A 350 -29.37 0.31 0.84
CA GLN A 350 -28.92 -0.34 -0.38
C GLN A 350 -28.94 0.59 -1.60
N VAL A 351 -28.96 1.91 -1.37
CA VAL A 351 -28.91 2.90 -2.45
C VAL A 351 -27.47 3.00 -2.93
N PRO A 352 -27.21 2.68 -4.21
CA PRO A 352 -25.87 2.77 -4.75
C PRO A 352 -25.48 4.22 -4.99
N ASP A 353 -24.19 4.50 -4.84
CA ASP A 353 -23.55 5.71 -5.35
C ASP A 353 -23.93 5.91 -6.83
N LEU A 354 -24.58 7.03 -7.11
CA LEU A 354 -25.11 7.36 -8.45
C LEU A 354 -24.03 7.91 -9.38
N VAL A 355 -22.88 8.34 -8.84
CA VAL A 355 -21.71 8.80 -9.59
C VAL A 355 -20.48 8.02 -9.12
N PRO A 356 -20.41 6.72 -9.48
CA PRO A 356 -19.35 5.85 -9.01
C PRO A 356 -17.97 6.39 -9.34
N TYR A 357 -17.08 6.31 -8.37
CA TYR A 357 -15.70 6.73 -8.55
C TYR A 357 -14.97 5.82 -9.53
N TYR A 358 -14.13 6.41 -10.38
CA TYR A 358 -13.21 5.64 -11.20
C TYR A 358 -11.86 6.33 -11.34
N ARG A 359 -10.82 5.53 -11.59
CA ARG A 359 -9.48 6.03 -11.83
C ARG A 359 -8.69 5.17 -12.80
N GLU A 360 -7.92 5.84 -13.64
CA GLU A 360 -6.97 5.21 -14.54
C GLU A 360 -5.68 4.83 -13.79
N ILE A 361 -5.20 3.61 -14.05
CA ILE A 361 -4.04 3.02 -13.37
C ILE A 361 -3.09 2.46 -14.42
N PRO A 362 -1.87 2.98 -14.54
CA PRO A 362 -0.86 2.36 -15.38
C PRO A 362 -0.29 1.13 -14.67
N VAL A 363 -0.29 0.01 -15.38
CA VAL A 363 0.29 -1.26 -14.91
C VAL A 363 1.26 -1.81 -15.96
N ILE A 364 2.42 -2.27 -15.53
CA ILE A 364 3.45 -2.88 -16.36
C ILE A 364 3.38 -4.39 -16.20
N ASP A 365 3.32 -5.11 -17.31
CA ASP A 365 3.52 -6.55 -17.36
C ASP A 365 4.98 -6.84 -17.75
N PRO A 366 5.86 -7.20 -16.80
CA PRO A 366 7.28 -7.39 -17.06
C PRO A 366 7.55 -8.72 -17.76
N ARG A 367 8.39 -8.72 -18.80
CA ARG A 367 8.81 -9.94 -19.52
C ARG A 367 10.31 -10.21 -19.49
N TYR A 368 11.11 -9.27 -18.97
CA TYR A 368 12.56 -9.44 -18.79
C TYR A 368 13.27 -9.96 -20.05
N GLU A 369 12.86 -9.46 -21.22
CA GLU A 369 13.28 -9.94 -22.53
C GLU A 369 14.74 -9.59 -22.90
N ARG A 370 15.42 -8.77 -22.09
CA ARG A 370 16.80 -8.32 -22.25
C ARG A 370 17.65 -8.78 -21.07
N ASP A 371 18.94 -8.94 -21.29
CA ASP A 371 19.82 -9.50 -20.28
C ASP A 371 20.32 -8.46 -19.27
N ILE A 372 20.91 -7.35 -19.75
CA ILE A 372 21.64 -6.40 -18.91
C ILE A 372 21.35 -4.96 -19.33
N ALA A 373 21.02 -4.11 -18.36
CA ALA A 373 21.09 -2.66 -18.49
C ALA A 373 22.25 -2.08 -17.69
N VAL A 374 22.92 -1.06 -18.23
CA VAL A 374 23.83 -0.18 -17.49
C VAL A 374 23.14 1.16 -17.29
N ILE A 375 22.96 1.55 -16.03
CA ILE A 375 22.38 2.83 -15.62
C ILE A 375 23.54 3.73 -15.16
N ASP A 376 23.95 4.64 -16.04
CA ASP A 376 25.10 5.52 -15.82
C ASP A 376 24.67 6.86 -15.22
N PHE A 377 24.97 7.04 -13.94
CA PHE A 377 24.73 8.24 -13.15
C PHE A 377 25.82 9.31 -13.28
N SER A 378 26.90 9.02 -14.01
CA SER A 378 28.06 9.91 -14.14
C SER A 378 27.65 11.24 -14.78
N LYS A 379 27.49 12.29 -13.99
CA LYS A 379 27.18 13.63 -14.51
C LYS A 379 28.46 14.31 -14.95
N PRO A 380 28.48 15.03 -16.09
CA PRO A 380 29.65 15.83 -16.43
C PRO A 380 29.75 16.91 -15.35
N THR A 381 30.82 16.92 -14.57
CA THR A 381 30.99 18.00 -13.61
C THR A 381 31.22 19.30 -14.38
N PRO A 382 30.58 20.43 -14.01
CA PRO A 382 30.81 21.72 -14.68
C PRO A 382 32.27 22.16 -14.69
N ALA A 383 33.09 21.60 -13.79
CA ALA A 383 34.51 21.88 -13.67
C ALA A 383 35.41 20.89 -14.45
N GLY A 384 34.87 19.79 -15.00
CA GLY A 384 35.62 18.80 -15.78
C GLY A 384 36.70 18.05 -14.99
N LEU A 385 36.52 17.89 -13.68
CA LEU A 385 37.59 17.48 -12.76
C LEU A 385 37.50 15.99 -12.42
N ASN A 386 38.48 15.19 -12.85
CA ASN A 386 38.61 13.76 -12.51
C ASN A 386 37.42 12.88 -12.88
N ASP A 387 36.58 13.34 -13.79
CA ASP A 387 35.56 12.54 -14.45
C ASP A 387 36.23 11.60 -15.46
N PRO A 388 35.54 10.50 -15.84
CA PRO A 388 35.81 9.83 -17.10
C PRO A 388 36.00 10.85 -18.22
N ILE A 389 36.93 10.59 -19.14
CA ILE A 389 37.23 11.53 -20.23
C ILE A 389 35.96 11.91 -20.99
N ASP A 390 35.11 10.93 -21.26
CA ASP A 390 33.78 11.10 -21.81
C ASP A 390 32.89 9.88 -21.50
N ILE A 391 31.60 10.04 -21.79
CA ILE A 391 30.60 8.97 -21.73
C ILE A 391 30.91 7.82 -22.69
N ASP A 392 31.53 8.10 -23.84
CA ASP A 392 31.82 7.09 -24.86
C ASP A 392 32.86 6.08 -24.36
N THR A 393 33.77 6.51 -23.49
CA THR A 393 34.76 5.66 -22.81
C THR A 393 34.07 4.67 -21.87
N SER A 394 33.18 5.14 -20.99
CA SER A 394 32.38 4.28 -20.10
C SER A 394 31.50 3.31 -20.89
N LYS A 395 30.85 3.82 -21.94
CA LYS A 395 29.99 3.03 -22.84
C LYS A 395 30.76 1.93 -23.58
N ALA A 396 31.95 2.26 -24.11
CA ALA A 396 32.81 1.30 -24.80
C ALA A 396 33.39 0.25 -23.83
N TYR A 397 33.73 0.66 -22.61
CA TYR A 397 34.17 -0.25 -21.55
C TYR A 397 33.08 -1.27 -21.24
N TRP A 398 31.88 -0.82 -20.88
CA TRP A 398 30.78 -1.71 -20.50
C TRP A 398 30.38 -2.63 -21.64
N LYS A 399 30.31 -2.11 -22.87
CA LYS A 399 30.07 -2.94 -24.06
C LYS A 399 31.09 -4.07 -24.19
N THR A 400 32.38 -3.73 -24.18
CA THR A 400 33.45 -4.72 -24.35
C THR A 400 33.40 -5.78 -23.25
N THR A 401 33.15 -5.36 -22.01
CA THR A 401 33.15 -6.22 -20.83
C THR A 401 31.94 -7.16 -20.80
N ILE A 402 30.76 -6.68 -21.18
CA ILE A 402 29.53 -7.48 -21.26
C ILE A 402 29.57 -8.44 -22.46
N ASP A 403 30.03 -7.98 -23.63
CA ASP A 403 30.18 -8.83 -24.82
C ASP A 403 31.16 -10.00 -24.53
N LYS A 404 32.26 -9.73 -23.81
CA LYS A 404 33.20 -10.76 -23.34
C LYS A 404 32.55 -11.73 -22.34
N TRP A 405 31.75 -11.24 -21.41
CA TRP A 405 31.02 -12.11 -20.48
C TRP A 405 30.07 -13.05 -21.20
N GLY A 406 29.31 -12.54 -22.19
CA GLY A 406 28.46 -13.36 -23.06
C GLY A 406 29.28 -14.44 -23.77
N ALA A 407 30.40 -14.07 -24.40
CA ALA A 407 31.29 -15.00 -25.07
C ALA A 407 31.89 -16.07 -24.13
N ASN A 408 32.39 -15.67 -22.95
CA ASN A 408 33.02 -16.55 -21.96
C ASN A 408 32.02 -17.56 -21.38
N THR A 409 30.75 -17.20 -21.31
CA THR A 409 29.70 -18.05 -20.75
C THR A 409 28.91 -18.83 -21.80
N GLY A 410 29.24 -18.65 -23.09
CA GLY A 410 28.49 -19.25 -24.20
C GLY A 410 27.06 -18.73 -24.33
N ARG A 411 26.77 -17.56 -23.75
CA ARG A 411 25.44 -16.93 -23.82
C ARG A 411 25.39 -15.95 -24.98
N HIS A 412 24.28 -15.96 -25.70
CA HIS A 412 24.02 -14.98 -26.74
C HIS A 412 23.47 -13.69 -26.12
N ILE A 413 24.36 -12.88 -25.54
CA ILE A 413 24.03 -11.59 -24.95
C ILE A 413 24.09 -10.51 -26.03
N VAL A 414 23.02 -9.77 -26.20
CA VAL A 414 22.99 -8.59 -27.07
C VAL A 414 23.02 -7.35 -26.19
N PHE A 415 24.19 -6.71 -26.09
CA PHE A 415 24.33 -5.41 -25.43
C PHE A 415 24.40 -4.29 -26.47
N ASP A 416 23.22 -3.74 -26.76
CA ASP A 416 22.94 -2.69 -27.72
C ASP A 416 23.16 -1.32 -27.10
N THR A 417 24.28 -0.72 -27.52
CA THR A 417 24.66 0.63 -27.16
C THR A 417 24.26 1.66 -28.23
N THR A 418 23.50 1.27 -29.26
CA THR A 418 23.09 2.18 -30.33
C THR A 418 22.07 3.19 -29.82
N THR A 419 22.31 4.45 -30.17
CA THR A 419 21.49 5.57 -29.76
C THR A 419 20.20 5.58 -30.57
N ILE A 420 19.05 5.32 -29.94
CA ILE A 420 17.75 5.45 -30.60
C ILE A 420 17.32 6.92 -30.57
N ARG A 421 17.01 7.48 -31.75
CA ARG A 421 16.60 8.89 -31.91
C ARG A 421 15.09 9.12 -31.89
N GLU A 422 14.29 8.07 -31.81
CA GLU A 422 12.84 8.15 -32.00
C GLU A 422 12.08 7.48 -30.84
N GLY A 423 11.26 8.28 -30.16
CA GLY A 423 10.36 7.86 -29.10
C GLY A 423 9.57 9.08 -28.55
N PRO A 424 8.35 8.87 -28.02
CA PRO A 424 7.48 9.95 -27.51
C PRO A 424 8.01 10.61 -26.23
N LEU A 425 8.91 9.93 -25.52
CA LEU A 425 9.68 10.51 -24.42
C LEU A 425 10.65 11.53 -25.00
N ARG A 426 10.65 12.77 -24.51
CA ARG A 426 11.51 13.90 -24.93
C ARG A 426 13.01 13.67 -24.69
N THR A 427 13.45 12.43 -24.61
CA THR A 427 14.81 11.95 -24.35
C THR A 427 15.46 11.59 -25.68
N LYS A 428 15.87 12.61 -26.45
CA LYS A 428 16.73 12.37 -27.61
C LYS A 428 18.00 11.68 -27.12
N ASP A 429 18.34 10.56 -27.76
CA ASP A 429 19.60 9.83 -27.61
C ASP A 429 19.77 8.95 -26.37
N VAL A 430 18.86 7.99 -26.13
CA VAL A 430 19.02 6.94 -25.11
C VAL A 430 19.23 5.60 -25.79
N SER A 431 20.16 4.81 -25.25
CA SER A 431 20.43 3.46 -25.73
C SER A 431 19.56 2.44 -25.00
N PRO A 432 19.10 1.35 -25.63
CA PRO A 432 18.30 0.33 -24.96
C PRO A 432 18.96 -0.24 -23.71
N ASP A 433 20.24 -0.58 -23.78
CA ASP A 433 20.97 -1.22 -22.68
C ASP A 433 21.94 -0.29 -21.94
N TYR A 434 22.09 0.97 -22.39
CA TYR A 434 22.95 1.96 -21.74
C TYR A 434 22.17 3.25 -21.48
N LEU A 435 21.63 3.35 -20.27
CA LEU A 435 20.78 4.45 -19.83
C LEU A 435 21.63 5.51 -19.16
N TYR A 436 21.86 6.62 -19.88
CA TYR A 436 22.63 7.74 -19.34
C TYR A 436 21.74 8.74 -18.59
N MET A 437 21.85 8.74 -17.27
CA MET A 437 20.99 9.52 -16.38
C MET A 437 21.21 11.03 -16.47
N GLY A 438 22.38 11.47 -16.97
CA GLY A 438 22.62 12.90 -17.25
C GLY A 438 21.65 13.49 -18.30
N LYS A 439 20.98 12.65 -19.11
CA LYS A 439 19.94 13.05 -20.08
C LYS A 439 18.51 12.72 -19.62
N LEU A 440 18.36 11.96 -18.54
CA LEU A 440 17.08 11.50 -18.00
C LEU A 440 16.78 12.23 -16.69
N LEU A 441 16.36 13.49 -16.81
CA LEU A 441 16.05 14.34 -15.66
C LEU A 441 14.98 13.74 -14.73
N GLU A 442 14.07 12.95 -15.28
CA GLU A 442 12.94 12.34 -14.56
C GLU A 442 13.21 10.91 -14.05
N GLY A 443 14.42 10.37 -14.26
CA GLY A 443 14.72 8.97 -13.95
C GLY A 443 14.64 8.04 -15.16
N ALA A 444 15.13 6.81 -15.00
CA ALA A 444 14.93 5.75 -15.99
C ALA A 444 13.48 5.26 -15.91
N PRO A 445 12.72 5.21 -17.04
CA PRO A 445 11.37 4.68 -17.03
C PRO A 445 11.39 3.24 -16.52
N ILE A 446 10.55 2.93 -15.52
CA ILE A 446 10.50 1.60 -14.93
C ILE A 446 10.17 0.52 -15.97
N ALA A 447 9.32 0.81 -16.97
CA ALA A 447 9.01 -0.13 -18.04
C ALA A 447 10.25 -0.53 -18.86
N GLU A 448 11.21 0.38 -19.06
CA GLU A 448 12.48 0.06 -19.72
C GLU A 448 13.40 -0.76 -18.82
N LEU A 449 13.44 -0.47 -17.51
CA LEU A 449 14.21 -1.26 -16.56
C LEU A 449 13.69 -2.70 -16.48
N LEU A 450 12.36 -2.88 -16.44
CA LEU A 450 11.66 -4.17 -16.36
C LEU A 450 11.83 -5.08 -17.59
N LYS A 451 12.41 -4.56 -18.68
CA LYS A 451 12.88 -5.39 -19.80
C LYS A 451 14.12 -6.19 -19.45
N HIS A 452 14.87 -5.85 -18.40
CA HIS A 452 16.20 -6.40 -18.15
C HIS A 452 16.25 -7.36 -16.97
N LYS A 453 17.09 -8.39 -17.06
CA LYS A 453 17.29 -9.34 -15.95
C LYS A 453 18.25 -8.84 -14.88
N VAL A 454 19.26 -8.06 -15.28
CA VAL A 454 20.28 -7.48 -14.40
C VAL A 454 20.45 -5.99 -14.70
N MET A 455 20.60 -5.19 -13.65
CA MET A 455 20.99 -3.78 -13.74
C MET A 455 22.39 -3.57 -13.17
N ILE A 456 23.24 -2.89 -13.92
CA ILE A 456 24.51 -2.35 -13.43
C ILE A 456 24.31 -0.86 -13.21
N ILE A 457 24.29 -0.44 -11.96
CA ILE A 457 24.17 0.95 -11.57
C ILE A 457 25.58 1.49 -11.41
N TYR A 458 25.94 2.40 -12.30
CA TYR A 458 27.30 2.88 -12.46
C TYR A 458 27.36 4.37 -12.15
N ASP A 459 28.20 4.74 -11.19
CA ASP A 459 28.39 6.14 -10.80
C ASP A 459 29.87 6.44 -10.55
N ASP A 460 30.54 6.93 -11.59
CA ASP A 460 31.95 7.26 -11.48
C ASP A 460 32.20 8.71 -11.08
N VAL A 461 31.19 9.48 -10.69
CA VAL A 461 31.35 10.90 -10.34
C VAL A 461 30.96 11.12 -8.88
N PRO A 462 31.67 12.00 -8.13
CA PRO A 462 31.27 12.27 -6.78
C PRO A 462 29.94 13.04 -6.68
N GLY A 463 28.89 12.36 -6.22
CA GLY A 463 27.60 12.99 -5.89
C GLY A 463 26.45 12.00 -5.90
N MET A 464 25.52 12.10 -4.95
CA MET A 464 24.33 11.25 -4.94
C MET A 464 23.42 11.54 -6.15
N PRO A 465 22.88 10.50 -6.80
CA PRO A 465 21.69 10.65 -7.63
C PRO A 465 20.54 11.25 -6.82
N GLN A 466 19.62 11.94 -7.51
CA GLN A 466 18.47 12.52 -6.82
C GLN A 466 17.58 11.38 -6.26
N PRO A 467 16.94 11.56 -5.08
CA PRO A 467 16.17 10.49 -4.42
C PRO A 467 15.05 9.88 -5.29
N ASP A 468 14.47 10.68 -6.18
CA ASP A 468 13.45 10.27 -7.15
C ASP A 468 13.97 9.28 -8.20
N GLN A 469 15.22 9.45 -8.67
CA GLN A 469 15.85 8.56 -9.65
C GLN A 469 16.08 7.13 -9.10
N TRP A 470 16.21 6.99 -7.78
CA TRP A 470 16.37 5.70 -7.12
C TRP A 470 15.06 4.92 -6.96
N LEU A 471 13.91 5.60 -6.95
CA LEU A 471 12.63 4.95 -6.66
C LEU A 471 12.26 3.93 -7.75
N THR A 472 12.54 4.22 -9.02
CA THR A 472 12.31 3.26 -10.12
C THR A 472 13.29 2.09 -10.07
N ILE A 473 14.54 2.31 -9.64
CA ILE A 473 15.52 1.24 -9.42
C ILE A 473 15.05 0.29 -8.31
N TYR A 474 14.61 0.83 -7.18
CA TYR A 474 14.12 0.01 -6.07
C TYR A 474 12.88 -0.80 -6.47
N LYS A 475 11.90 -0.17 -7.12
CA LYS A 475 10.72 -0.89 -7.64
C LYS A 475 11.10 -1.96 -8.68
N SER A 476 12.16 -1.75 -9.45
CA SER A 476 12.67 -2.75 -10.40
C SER A 476 13.34 -3.93 -9.69
N ILE A 477 14.06 -3.68 -8.59
CA ILE A 477 14.62 -4.75 -7.74
C ILE A 477 13.50 -5.51 -7.03
N ASP A 478 12.46 -4.81 -6.56
CA ASP A 478 11.24 -5.44 -6.04
C ASP A 478 10.56 -6.32 -7.07
N ALA A 479 10.68 -5.94 -8.34
CA ALA A 479 10.23 -6.76 -9.45
C ALA A 479 11.04 -8.03 -9.70
N GLY A 480 12.19 -8.16 -9.04
CA GLY A 480 13.07 -9.31 -9.16
C GLY A 480 14.30 -9.01 -10.01
N ILE A 481 14.52 -7.78 -10.45
CA ILE A 481 15.78 -7.46 -11.14
C ILE A 481 16.93 -7.51 -10.14
N ASN A 482 17.97 -8.25 -10.47
CA ASN A 482 19.19 -8.29 -9.67
C ASN A 482 20.08 -7.11 -10.03
N ALA A 483 20.78 -6.51 -9.06
CA ALA A 483 21.48 -5.25 -9.28
C ALA A 483 22.94 -5.23 -8.81
N TRP A 484 23.81 -4.57 -9.56
CA TRP A 484 25.19 -4.28 -9.17
C TRP A 484 25.42 -2.78 -9.13
N MET A 485 25.56 -2.22 -7.93
CA MET A 485 26.01 -0.84 -7.75
C MET A 485 27.54 -0.78 -7.72
N THR A 486 28.13 0.03 -8.60
CA THR A 486 29.57 0.29 -8.66
C THR A 486 29.84 1.77 -8.88
N GLY A 487 30.59 2.37 -7.97
CA GLY A 487 30.89 3.80 -8.03
C GLY A 487 31.92 4.22 -7.00
N ARG A 488 32.55 5.39 -7.17
CA ARG A 488 33.61 5.86 -6.26
C ARG A 488 33.03 6.38 -4.93
N THR A 489 31.95 7.16 -4.99
CA THR A 489 31.23 7.68 -3.81
C THR A 489 29.72 7.46 -3.94
N THR A 490 29.28 6.26 -3.57
CA THR A 490 27.92 5.79 -3.91
C THR A 490 26.78 6.40 -3.08
N THR A 491 27.07 7.06 -1.95
CA THR A 491 26.02 7.44 -0.99
C THR A 491 26.17 8.74 -0.21
N ILE A 492 27.17 9.58 -0.45
CA ILE A 492 27.31 10.83 0.32
C ILE A 492 27.61 11.96 -0.66
N ALA A 493 26.70 12.94 -0.73
CA ALA A 493 26.97 14.24 -1.34
C ALA A 493 27.88 15.06 -0.40
N GLY A 494 29.04 14.51 -0.07
CA GLY A 494 30.05 15.18 0.72
C GLY A 494 30.70 16.20 -0.19
N SER A 495 30.70 17.47 0.22
CA SER A 495 31.61 18.40 -0.44
C SER A 495 33.00 17.80 -0.30
N PRO A 496 33.82 17.78 -1.37
CA PRO A 496 35.24 17.56 -1.25
C PRO A 496 35.89 18.80 -0.59
N GLN A 497 35.27 19.36 0.46
CA GLN A 497 35.79 20.35 1.43
C GLN A 497 35.56 19.91 2.90
N GLN A 498 34.85 18.79 3.14
CA GLN A 498 34.57 18.26 4.48
C GLN A 498 35.54 17.15 4.92
N PRO A 499 35.92 17.13 6.23
CA PRO A 499 36.65 16.01 6.81
C PRO A 499 35.91 14.69 6.62
N PRO A 500 36.63 13.55 6.66
CA PRO A 500 36.06 12.22 6.65
C PRO A 500 34.89 12.12 7.61
N THR A 501 33.69 12.04 7.06
CA THR A 501 32.46 11.85 7.80
C THR A 501 31.87 10.52 7.39
N GLY A 502 31.39 9.78 8.39
CA GLY A 502 30.47 8.68 8.14
C GLY A 502 29.11 9.25 7.79
N GLY A 503 28.54 8.82 6.67
CA GLY A 503 27.17 9.13 6.29
C GLY A 503 26.37 7.84 6.18
N ALA A 504 25.19 7.80 6.81
CA ALA A 504 24.24 6.72 6.59
C ALA A 504 23.49 7.00 5.28
N PRO A 505 23.45 6.05 4.32
CA PRO A 505 22.59 6.17 3.16
C PRO A 505 21.12 6.10 3.56
N SER A 506 20.21 6.37 2.61
CA SER A 506 18.78 6.19 2.84
C SER A 506 18.47 4.75 3.26
N PHE A 507 17.44 4.56 4.09
CA PHE A 507 17.06 3.23 4.56
C PHE A 507 16.74 2.26 3.41
N GLN A 508 16.16 2.75 2.30
CA GLN A 508 15.95 1.95 1.11
C GLN A 508 17.28 1.45 0.55
N TYR A 509 18.28 2.32 0.43
CA TYR A 509 19.60 1.90 -0.05
C TYR A 509 20.26 0.86 0.89
N GLN A 510 20.13 1.06 2.21
CA GLN A 510 20.59 0.08 3.22
C GLN A 510 19.89 -1.27 3.00
N PHE A 511 18.57 -1.25 2.76
CA PHE A 511 17.76 -2.44 2.52
C PHE A 511 18.21 -3.20 1.27
N TYR A 512 18.36 -2.52 0.13
CA TYR A 512 18.66 -3.17 -1.15
C TYR A 512 20.13 -3.53 -1.32
N PHE A 513 21.08 -2.77 -0.76
CA PHE A 513 22.52 -2.98 -0.99
C PHE A 513 23.31 -3.37 0.27
N GLY A 514 22.67 -3.40 1.44
CA GLY A 514 23.31 -3.83 2.69
C GLY A 514 24.46 -2.91 3.13
N VAL A 515 24.27 -1.59 3.05
CA VAL A 515 25.27 -0.57 3.39
C VAL A 515 24.78 0.26 4.56
N ASP A 516 25.19 0.00 5.80
CA ASP A 516 24.74 0.75 6.98
C ASP A 516 25.30 2.18 7.01
N SER A 517 26.55 2.35 6.63
CA SER A 517 27.17 3.67 6.43
C SER A 517 28.33 3.59 5.45
N VAL A 518 28.69 4.75 4.90
CA VAL A 518 29.87 4.91 4.06
C VAL A 518 30.83 5.87 4.74
N GLY A 519 32.10 5.48 4.81
CA GLY A 519 33.17 6.34 5.28
C GLY A 519 33.71 7.14 4.11
N HIS A 520 33.38 8.44 4.07
CA HIS A 520 33.88 9.33 3.02
C HIS A 520 35.34 9.68 3.24
N PHE A 521 36.16 9.68 2.19
CA PHE A 521 37.60 9.83 2.37
C PHE A 521 38.10 11.24 2.69
N GLY A 522 37.37 12.33 2.38
CA GLY A 522 37.53 13.65 3.03
C GLY A 522 38.90 14.39 2.99
N TRP A 523 40.04 13.77 2.66
CA TRP A 523 40.94 14.32 1.66
C TRP A 523 41.52 15.73 1.85
N HIS A 524 41.13 16.53 0.87
CA HIS A 524 41.24 17.96 0.70
C HIS A 524 41.10 18.78 2.01
N SER A 525 40.38 18.31 3.04
CA SER A 525 40.08 19.09 4.24
C SER A 525 41.27 19.14 5.19
N TYR A 526 42.20 18.20 5.02
CA TYR A 526 43.47 18.14 5.71
C TYR A 526 44.57 18.94 5.01
N ILE A 527 44.29 19.50 3.83
CA ILE A 527 45.19 20.44 3.17
C ILE A 527 44.95 21.81 3.81
N PRO A 528 45.96 22.43 4.46
CA PRO A 528 45.81 23.75 5.05
C PRO A 528 45.34 24.76 3.99
N PRO A 529 44.24 25.51 4.22
CA PRO A 529 43.80 26.52 3.28
C PRO A 529 44.83 27.65 3.28
N PHE A 530 45.54 27.80 2.17
CA PHE A 530 46.46 28.89 1.84
C PHE A 530 47.79 28.95 2.62
N GLY A 531 48.91 28.77 1.89
CA GLY A 531 50.13 29.55 2.15
C GLY A 531 51.37 28.83 2.69
N ARG A 532 51.43 27.51 2.78
CA ARG A 532 52.72 26.81 2.96
C ARG A 532 53.05 25.96 1.74
N GLN A 533 54.16 26.31 1.10
CA GLN A 533 54.92 25.44 0.22
C GLN A 533 55.41 24.23 1.03
N GLU A 534 54.57 23.23 1.19
CA GLU A 534 55.02 21.86 1.43
C GLU A 534 54.53 21.06 0.21
N PRO A 535 55.44 20.69 -0.71
CA PRO A 535 55.10 19.85 -1.84
C PRO A 535 54.81 18.42 -1.38
N SER A 536 54.15 17.63 -2.23
CA SER A 536 54.15 16.15 -2.25
C SER A 536 53.32 15.34 -1.25
N GLY A 537 52.45 15.95 -0.44
CA GLY A 537 51.43 15.17 0.28
C GLY A 537 50.38 14.67 -0.69
N LEU A 538 50.59 13.51 -1.29
CA LEU A 538 49.58 12.76 -2.01
C LEU A 538 48.67 12.13 -0.98
N TRP A 539 47.36 12.31 -1.15
CA TRP A 539 46.41 11.80 -0.17
C TRP A 539 45.44 10.80 -0.79
N GLN A 540 45.44 10.59 -2.11
CA GLN A 540 44.79 9.43 -2.72
C GLN A 540 45.60 8.18 -2.38
N ASP A 541 44.94 7.11 -1.94
CA ASP A 541 45.65 5.90 -1.53
C ASP A 541 45.05 4.59 -2.07
N PHE A 542 43.85 4.59 -2.66
CA PHE A 542 43.28 3.38 -3.27
C PHE A 542 44.08 2.91 -4.48
N VAL A 543 44.87 1.85 -4.31
CA VAL A 543 45.65 1.22 -5.40
C VAL A 543 45.13 -0.17 -5.78
N GLY A 544 43.97 -0.54 -5.27
CA GLY A 544 43.29 -1.78 -5.61
C GLY A 544 42.58 -2.42 -4.42
N THR A 545 42.45 -3.75 -4.45
CA THR A 545 41.76 -4.49 -3.40
C THR A 545 42.41 -5.84 -3.09
N TYR A 546 42.20 -6.30 -1.85
CA TYR A 546 42.46 -7.67 -1.44
C TYR A 546 41.16 -8.47 -1.50
N SER A 547 41.19 -9.57 -2.25
CA SER A 547 40.11 -10.54 -2.30
C SER A 547 39.96 -11.26 -0.96
N ARG A 548 38.71 -11.44 -0.51
CA ARG A 548 38.45 -12.26 0.68
C ARG A 548 38.61 -13.75 0.39
N LYS A 549 38.49 -14.15 -0.87
CA LYS A 549 38.62 -15.53 -1.34
C LYS A 549 39.41 -15.56 -2.66
N PRO A 550 40.76 -15.50 -2.61
CA PRO A 550 41.62 -15.42 -3.79
C PRO A 550 41.40 -16.52 -4.85
N GLY A 551 40.89 -17.69 -4.44
CA GLY A 551 40.56 -18.78 -5.35
C GLY A 551 39.25 -18.63 -6.12
N GLU A 552 38.33 -17.77 -5.65
CA GLU A 552 37.08 -17.42 -6.33
C GLU A 552 37.19 -16.06 -7.04
N TRP A 553 37.92 -15.13 -6.44
CA TRP A 553 38.02 -13.72 -6.87
C TRP A 553 39.49 -13.30 -6.83
N PRO A 554 40.10 -12.77 -7.89
CA PRO A 554 41.50 -12.34 -7.86
C PRO A 554 41.68 -11.09 -6.99
N ASP A 555 42.88 -10.87 -6.45
CA ASP A 555 43.23 -9.53 -5.98
C ASP A 555 43.17 -8.55 -7.17
N LEU A 556 42.72 -7.33 -6.92
CA LEU A 556 42.57 -6.31 -7.98
C LEU A 556 43.64 -5.25 -7.81
N GLU A 557 44.28 -4.90 -8.91
CA GLU A 557 45.28 -3.83 -8.97
C GLU A 557 44.82 -2.74 -9.94
N ILE A 558 45.13 -1.49 -9.58
CA ILE A 558 44.94 -0.37 -10.49
C ILE A 558 45.95 -0.50 -11.63
N ASP A 559 45.45 -0.45 -12.87
CA ASP A 559 46.28 -0.26 -14.04
C ASP A 559 46.52 1.25 -14.20
N SER A 560 47.73 1.68 -13.87
CA SER A 560 48.12 3.09 -13.90
C SER A 560 47.98 3.69 -15.30
N ALA A 561 48.21 2.92 -16.36
CA ALA A 561 48.05 3.40 -17.73
C ALA A 561 46.56 3.63 -18.06
N LEU A 562 45.68 2.70 -17.69
CA LEU A 562 44.23 2.87 -17.88
C LEU A 562 43.67 4.00 -17.02
N LEU A 563 44.12 4.12 -15.77
CA LEU A 563 43.74 5.21 -14.87
C LEU A 563 44.15 6.57 -15.46
N HIS A 564 45.37 6.70 -15.98
CA HIS A 564 45.80 7.93 -16.63
C HIS A 564 45.05 8.19 -17.94
N GLN A 565 44.80 7.14 -18.73
CA GLN A 565 44.16 7.23 -20.05
C GLN A 565 42.66 7.52 -19.98
N ARG A 566 41.93 7.04 -18.97
CA ARG A 566 40.46 7.10 -18.94
C ARG A 566 39.89 8.23 -18.09
N TYR A 567 40.74 8.93 -17.33
CA TYR A 567 40.33 10.00 -16.41
C TYR A 567 40.98 11.33 -16.76
N LYS A 568 40.26 12.42 -16.48
CA LYS A 568 40.80 13.78 -16.63
C LYS A 568 41.63 14.18 -15.42
N TRP A 569 42.91 14.47 -15.62
CA TRP A 569 43.80 14.95 -14.56
C TRP A 569 44.04 16.44 -14.69
N VAL A 570 44.07 17.15 -13.56
CA VAL A 570 44.39 18.59 -13.55
C VAL A 570 45.90 18.78 -13.64
N LEU A 571 46.33 19.80 -14.40
CA LEU A 571 47.74 20.19 -14.47
C LEU A 571 48.23 20.69 -13.10
N GLU A 572 49.40 20.21 -12.72
CA GLU A 572 50.13 20.66 -11.53
C GLU A 572 50.24 22.20 -11.51
N GLY A 573 49.90 22.84 -10.39
CA GLY A 573 50.03 24.29 -10.20
C GLY A 573 48.79 25.14 -10.48
N THR A 574 47.63 24.55 -10.81
CA THR A 574 46.36 25.29 -10.80
C THR A 574 45.86 25.49 -9.36
N SER A 575 45.20 26.62 -9.09
CA SER A 575 44.94 27.20 -7.76
C SER A 575 43.99 26.41 -6.83
N PHE A 576 43.69 25.15 -7.13
CA PHE A 576 42.70 24.35 -6.41
C PHE A 576 43.29 23.01 -5.95
N SER A 577 42.89 22.59 -4.75
CA SER A 577 43.17 21.31 -4.10
C SER A 577 42.45 20.14 -4.80
N ILE A 578 42.83 19.84 -6.04
CA ILE A 578 42.21 18.83 -6.91
C ILE A 578 43.20 17.68 -7.12
N PRO A 579 42.75 16.40 -7.28
CA PRO A 579 43.65 15.30 -7.64
C PRO A 579 44.49 15.63 -8.88
N TYR A 580 45.79 15.40 -8.76
CA TYR A 580 46.75 15.46 -9.87
C TYR A 580 47.32 14.05 -10.10
N TRP A 581 47.77 13.79 -11.32
CA TRP A 581 48.36 12.51 -11.66
C TRP A 581 49.68 12.32 -10.91
N ASN A 582 49.87 11.14 -10.32
CA ASN A 582 51.09 10.79 -9.62
C ASN A 582 51.58 9.40 -10.01
N GLU A 583 52.78 9.36 -10.56
CA GLU A 583 53.42 8.12 -11.02
C GLU A 583 53.88 7.24 -9.86
N ASP A 584 54.22 7.82 -8.70
CA ASP A 584 54.77 7.07 -7.56
C ASP A 584 53.69 6.34 -6.72
N CYS A 585 52.45 6.81 -6.75
CA CYS A 585 51.27 6.17 -6.16
C CYS A 585 50.07 6.48 -7.07
N PRO A 586 49.86 5.67 -8.13
CA PRO A 586 48.73 5.83 -9.05
C PRO A 586 47.46 5.30 -8.36
N ALA A 587 46.84 6.15 -7.56
CA ALA A 587 45.64 5.82 -6.80
C ALA A 587 44.37 6.39 -7.43
N LEU A 588 43.30 5.59 -7.45
CA LEU A 588 41.99 6.05 -7.89
C LEU A 588 41.42 7.02 -6.84
N PRO A 589 41.13 8.29 -7.18
CA PRO A 589 40.65 9.24 -6.21
C PRO A 589 39.21 8.93 -5.78
N TYR A 590 38.83 9.42 -4.60
CA TYR A 590 37.46 9.42 -4.08
C TYR A 590 36.84 8.03 -3.87
N VAL A 591 37.66 6.98 -3.68
CA VAL A 591 37.16 5.65 -3.33
C VAL A 591 36.84 5.59 -1.84
N ASP A 592 35.56 5.44 -1.52
CA ASP A 592 35.08 5.30 -0.15
C ASP A 592 35.19 3.83 0.35
N TRP A 593 34.84 3.59 1.62
CA TRP A 593 34.64 2.24 2.16
C TRP A 593 33.28 2.14 2.86
N SER A 594 32.73 0.93 2.99
CA SER A 594 31.40 0.71 3.56
C SER A 594 31.45 -0.02 4.90
N VAL A 595 30.65 0.47 5.85
CA VAL A 595 30.12 -0.36 6.94
C VAL A 595 28.94 -1.12 6.37
N ARG A 596 29.08 -2.43 6.30
CA ARG A 596 28.08 -3.33 5.72
C ARG A 596 27.01 -3.71 6.76
N SER A 597 25.79 -3.88 6.29
CA SER A 597 24.71 -4.49 7.07
C SER A 597 24.97 -5.96 7.37
N PHE A 598 24.35 -6.46 8.44
CA PHE A 598 24.29 -7.89 8.72
C PHE A 598 23.68 -8.67 7.54
N GLY A 599 24.14 -9.91 7.32
CA GLY A 599 23.67 -10.76 6.19
C GLY A 599 24.41 -10.57 4.86
N THR A 600 25.30 -9.59 4.74
CA THR A 600 26.15 -9.41 3.54
C THR A 600 27.37 -10.34 3.52
N GLU A 601 27.96 -10.58 2.35
CA GLU A 601 29.25 -11.26 2.17
C GLU A 601 30.30 -10.28 1.62
N ILE A 602 31.41 -10.09 2.36
CA ILE A 602 32.52 -9.25 1.88
C ILE A 602 33.23 -9.97 0.75
N LEU A 603 33.34 -9.29 -0.40
CA LEU A 603 34.10 -9.75 -1.56
C LEU A 603 35.52 -9.18 -1.53
N TYR A 604 35.63 -7.88 -1.31
CA TYR A 604 36.88 -7.15 -1.40
C TYR A 604 37.14 -6.24 -0.21
N LYS A 605 38.41 -6.13 0.14
CA LYS A 605 38.94 -5.18 1.12
C LYS A 605 39.84 -4.16 0.43
N TYR A 606 39.79 -2.93 0.91
CA TYR A 606 40.58 -1.81 0.41
C TYR A 606 42.10 -2.08 0.48
N LYS A 607 42.85 -1.78 -0.59
CA LYS A 607 44.32 -1.81 -0.62
C LYS A 607 44.83 -0.37 -0.74
N SER A 608 45.48 0.10 0.32
CA SER A 608 46.05 1.46 0.40
C SER A 608 47.51 1.47 -0.07
N CYS A 609 47.96 2.49 -0.78
CA CYS A 609 49.37 2.65 -1.15
C CYS A 609 50.28 2.91 0.06
N TYR A 610 49.70 3.38 1.17
CA TYR A 610 50.40 3.54 2.45
C TYR A 610 50.22 2.33 3.39
N GLY A 611 49.46 1.32 2.97
CA GLY A 611 49.13 0.16 3.79
C GLY A 611 48.42 0.55 5.11
N PRO A 612 48.65 -0.19 6.21
CA PRO A 612 48.03 0.11 7.50
C PRO A 612 48.57 1.38 8.17
N SER A 613 49.70 1.91 7.71
CA SER A 613 50.41 3.05 8.31
C SER A 613 50.17 4.33 7.51
N HIS A 614 48.90 4.72 7.36
CA HIS A 614 48.54 5.92 6.60
C HIS A 614 49.19 7.17 7.20
N PRO A 615 49.73 8.11 6.41
CA PRO A 615 50.45 9.29 6.92
C PRO A 615 49.60 10.22 7.80
N LEU A 616 48.27 10.22 7.61
CA LEU A 616 47.30 10.92 8.48
C LEU A 616 46.94 10.16 9.77
N GLY A 617 47.57 9.02 10.02
CA GLY A 617 47.31 8.17 11.18
C GLY A 617 46.23 7.11 10.97
N ASN A 618 46.07 6.22 11.96
CA ASN A 618 45.24 5.02 11.87
C ASN A 618 43.75 5.30 11.61
N ALA A 619 43.24 6.45 12.06
CA ALA A 619 41.84 6.84 11.81
C ALA A 619 41.53 7.04 10.32
N GLN A 620 42.56 7.31 9.51
CA GLN A 620 42.48 7.52 8.07
C GLN A 620 43.01 6.33 7.26
N SER A 621 43.44 5.25 7.91
CA SER A 621 43.84 4.05 7.20
C SER A 621 42.62 3.22 6.82
N PHE A 622 42.33 3.18 5.52
CA PHE A 622 41.27 2.35 4.98
C PHE A 622 41.74 0.95 4.62
N ASN A 623 43.05 0.68 4.65
CA ASN A 623 43.62 -0.62 4.32
C ASN A 623 42.93 -1.76 5.09
N GLY A 624 42.36 -2.72 4.37
CA GLY A 624 41.65 -3.86 4.95
C GLY A 624 40.18 -3.62 5.28
N ARG A 625 39.65 -2.39 5.11
CA ARG A 625 38.22 -2.08 5.26
C ARG A 625 37.40 -2.67 4.10
N PRO A 626 36.14 -3.05 4.29
CA PRO A 626 35.29 -3.53 3.20
C PRO A 626 35.09 -2.45 2.14
N VAL A 627 35.32 -2.81 0.88
CA VAL A 627 35.12 -1.91 -0.27
C VAL A 627 34.21 -2.52 -1.33
N ALA A 628 33.92 -3.82 -1.23
CA ALA A 628 32.81 -4.45 -1.95
C ALA A 628 32.22 -5.63 -1.17
N HIS A 629 30.91 -5.79 -1.30
CA HIS A 629 30.15 -6.90 -0.74
C HIS A 629 28.93 -7.21 -1.60
N ARG A 630 28.32 -8.36 -1.32
CA ARG A 630 27.06 -8.78 -1.95
C ARG A 630 26.02 -9.16 -0.91
N LEU A 631 24.76 -9.00 -1.26
CA LEU A 631 23.58 -9.34 -0.48
C LEU A 631 22.74 -10.35 -1.27
N THR A 632 22.35 -11.44 -0.62
CA THR A 632 21.39 -12.42 -1.16
C THR A 632 20.18 -12.45 -0.25
N THR A 633 19.01 -12.16 -0.78
CA THR A 633 17.73 -12.38 -0.11
C THR A 633 16.97 -13.51 -0.81
N SER A 634 15.83 -13.95 -0.25
CA SER A 634 14.97 -14.90 -0.94
C SER A 634 14.40 -14.35 -2.26
N LEU A 635 14.44 -13.02 -2.46
CA LEU A 635 13.70 -12.31 -3.51
C LEU A 635 14.64 -11.71 -4.57
N PHE A 636 15.78 -11.17 -4.15
CA PHE A 636 16.76 -10.54 -5.05
C PHE A 636 18.20 -10.77 -4.61
N LYS A 637 19.11 -10.50 -5.54
CA LYS A 637 20.56 -10.45 -5.34
C LYS A 637 21.07 -9.07 -5.70
N THR A 638 21.91 -8.52 -4.84
CA THR A 638 22.59 -7.26 -5.14
C THR A 638 24.06 -7.29 -4.77
N ALA A 639 24.85 -6.46 -5.43
CA ALA A 639 26.24 -6.22 -5.10
C ALA A 639 26.52 -4.72 -5.01
N HIS A 640 27.45 -4.35 -4.13
CA HIS A 640 27.85 -2.97 -3.90
C HIS A 640 29.37 -2.86 -3.88
N PHE A 641 29.89 -1.96 -4.70
CA PHE A 641 31.32 -1.70 -4.90
C PHE A 641 31.55 -0.19 -4.75
N ASN A 642 32.44 0.21 -3.83
CA ASN A 642 32.87 1.61 -3.65
C ASN A 642 34.01 2.02 -4.59
N PHE A 643 34.23 1.27 -5.66
CA PHE A 643 35.17 1.62 -6.72
C PHE A 643 34.55 1.29 -8.07
N THR A 644 35.07 1.93 -9.11
CA THR A 644 34.68 1.65 -10.49
C THR A 644 35.67 0.73 -11.18
N PRO A 645 35.21 -0.08 -12.12
CA PRO A 645 36.05 -1.11 -12.73
C PRO A 645 36.91 -0.57 -13.89
N MET A 646 36.76 0.71 -14.26
CA MET A 646 37.43 1.30 -15.43
C MET A 646 38.93 1.50 -15.25
N ALA A 647 39.42 1.69 -14.03
CA ALA A 647 40.84 1.89 -13.74
C ALA A 647 41.56 0.60 -13.29
N ILE A 648 40.84 -0.50 -13.15
CA ILE A 648 41.39 -1.79 -12.70
C ILE A 648 41.97 -2.54 -13.91
N ASP A 649 43.00 -3.36 -13.68
CA ASP A 649 43.53 -4.27 -14.69
C ASP A 649 42.39 -5.03 -15.39
N SER A 650 42.34 -4.93 -16.72
CA SER A 650 41.20 -5.40 -17.49
C SER A 650 41.07 -6.93 -17.51
N ILE A 651 42.15 -7.68 -17.26
CA ILE A 651 42.11 -9.15 -17.19
C ILE A 651 41.53 -9.56 -15.84
N GLN A 652 42.05 -8.99 -14.75
CA GLN A 652 41.56 -9.23 -13.39
C GLN A 652 40.09 -8.85 -13.27
N MET A 653 39.72 -7.67 -13.74
CA MET A 653 38.35 -7.18 -13.63
C MET A 653 37.35 -7.97 -14.47
N GLN A 654 37.76 -8.52 -15.62
CA GLN A 654 36.89 -9.41 -16.40
C GLN A 654 36.53 -10.68 -15.62
N VAL A 655 37.46 -11.27 -14.86
CA VAL A 655 37.15 -12.44 -14.00
C VAL A 655 36.07 -12.10 -12.97
N VAL A 656 36.11 -10.87 -12.43
CA VAL A 656 35.11 -10.38 -11.47
C VAL A 656 33.76 -10.16 -12.15
N VAL A 657 33.74 -9.50 -13.30
CA VAL A 657 32.52 -9.31 -14.09
C VAL A 657 31.89 -10.65 -14.40
N ASP A 658 32.66 -11.60 -14.91
CA ASP A 658 32.16 -12.91 -15.29
C ASP A 658 31.54 -13.63 -14.09
N SER A 659 32.24 -13.64 -12.96
CA SER A 659 31.77 -14.29 -11.74
C SER A 659 30.56 -13.60 -11.13
N LEU A 660 30.53 -12.27 -11.12
CA LEU A 660 29.46 -11.49 -10.53
C LEU A 660 28.19 -11.51 -11.38
N LEU A 661 28.31 -11.33 -12.68
CA LEU A 661 27.18 -11.43 -13.60
C LEU A 661 26.66 -12.86 -13.69
N ASN A 662 27.50 -13.90 -13.62
CA ASN A 662 27.01 -15.28 -13.47
C ASN A 662 26.20 -15.49 -12.19
N TRP A 663 26.55 -14.79 -11.11
CA TRP A 663 25.83 -14.89 -9.84
C TRP A 663 24.52 -14.09 -9.83
N LEU A 664 24.51 -12.90 -10.43
CA LEU A 664 23.33 -12.02 -10.56
C LEU A 664 22.36 -12.48 -11.64
N TYR A 665 22.86 -13.02 -12.75
CA TYR A 665 22.03 -13.41 -13.88
C TYR A 665 21.16 -14.60 -13.51
N ASP A 666 19.86 -14.41 -13.68
CA ASP A 666 18.87 -15.46 -13.51
C ASP A 666 18.20 -15.71 -14.86
N PRO A 667 18.47 -16.85 -15.52
CA PRO A 667 17.86 -17.15 -16.81
C PRO A 667 16.34 -17.29 -16.72
N ASP A 668 15.82 -17.67 -15.55
CA ASP A 668 14.40 -17.99 -15.30
C ASP A 668 13.59 -16.77 -14.85
N LEU A 669 14.23 -15.60 -14.71
CA LEU A 669 13.56 -14.33 -14.51
C LEU A 669 12.71 -14.02 -15.77
N GLY A 670 11.39 -14.18 -15.63
CA GLY A 670 10.41 -14.12 -16.74
C GLY A 670 9.66 -15.43 -16.97
N SER A 671 10.03 -16.53 -16.31
CA SER A 671 9.19 -17.72 -16.27
C SER A 671 7.93 -17.46 -15.43
N ILE A 672 6.81 -18.09 -15.81
CA ILE A 672 5.48 -17.91 -15.19
C ILE A 672 5.48 -18.29 -13.69
N LEU A 673 6.53 -18.98 -13.21
CA LEU A 673 6.65 -19.48 -11.84
C LEU A 673 7.84 -18.84 -11.12
N ILE A 674 7.73 -17.57 -10.73
CA ILE A 674 8.69 -17.00 -9.78
C ILE A 674 8.29 -17.45 -8.38
N SER A 675 8.89 -18.54 -7.89
CA SER A 675 8.62 -19.02 -6.52
C SER A 675 8.98 -17.95 -5.47
N GLU A 676 8.21 -17.84 -4.38
CA GLU A 676 8.53 -16.97 -3.22
C GLU A 676 9.96 -17.17 -2.68
N ASN A 677 10.56 -18.33 -2.96
CA ASN A 677 11.90 -18.72 -2.53
C ASN A 677 12.86 -18.86 -3.70
N ARG A 678 12.85 -17.87 -4.60
CA ARG A 678 13.72 -17.80 -5.79
C ARG A 678 15.19 -18.11 -5.49
N ASN A 679 15.67 -17.71 -4.31
CA ASN A 679 17.01 -18.06 -3.84
C ASN A 679 16.93 -18.93 -2.56
N PRO A 680 16.74 -20.24 -2.65
CA PRO A 680 16.56 -21.12 -1.48
C PRO A 680 17.81 -21.15 -0.59
N ASP A 681 19.00 -20.98 -1.16
CA ASP A 681 20.26 -20.86 -0.42
C ASP A 681 20.29 -19.64 0.51
N ALA A 682 19.47 -18.61 0.23
CA ALA A 682 19.30 -17.48 1.13
C ALA A 682 18.54 -17.86 2.40
N GLN A 683 17.56 -18.79 2.32
CA GLN A 683 16.80 -19.25 3.48
C GLN A 683 17.65 -20.00 4.50
N VAL A 684 18.70 -20.68 4.03
CA VAL A 684 19.67 -21.38 4.90
C VAL A 684 20.55 -20.38 5.65
N LYS A 685 20.72 -19.16 5.11
CA LYS A 685 21.55 -18.09 5.68
C LYS A 685 20.76 -17.06 6.49
N MET A 686 19.46 -16.90 6.23
CA MET A 686 18.55 -16.01 6.93
C MET A 686 17.19 -16.70 7.02
N SER A 687 16.70 -16.98 8.21
CA SER A 687 15.42 -17.69 8.34
C SER A 687 14.26 -16.83 7.80
N LEU A 688 13.22 -17.44 7.22
CA LEU A 688 12.05 -16.71 6.72
C LEU A 688 11.39 -15.85 7.81
N SER A 689 11.37 -16.35 9.05
CA SER A 689 10.92 -15.60 10.24
C SER A 689 11.77 -14.37 10.52
N GLU A 690 13.08 -14.45 10.31
CA GLU A 690 14.02 -13.36 10.53
C GLU A 690 13.95 -12.33 9.40
N ALA A 691 13.74 -12.75 8.16
CA ALA A 691 13.47 -11.84 7.05
C ALA A 691 12.16 -11.06 7.26
N ARG A 692 11.08 -11.75 7.67
CA ARG A 692 9.79 -11.13 7.99
C ARG A 692 9.86 -10.22 9.22
N GLU A 693 10.59 -10.61 10.26
CA GLU A 693 10.79 -9.77 11.43
C GLU A 693 11.63 -8.53 11.11
N ASN A 694 12.68 -8.67 10.29
CA ASN A 694 13.46 -7.52 9.83
C ASN A 694 12.61 -6.56 8.99
N LEU A 695 11.74 -7.08 8.12
CA LEU A 695 10.79 -6.26 7.37
C LEU A 695 9.81 -5.56 8.31
N ARG A 696 9.19 -6.30 9.25
CA ARG A 696 8.22 -5.78 10.22
C ARG A 696 8.82 -4.69 11.13
N VAL A 697 10.02 -4.93 11.68
CA VAL A 697 10.73 -3.97 12.53
C VAL A 697 11.06 -2.70 11.73
N ARG A 698 11.41 -2.85 10.45
CA ARG A 698 11.65 -1.71 9.54
C ARG A 698 10.36 -0.95 9.24
N GLU A 699 9.26 -1.62 8.88
CA GLU A 699 7.93 -1.04 8.69
C GLU A 699 7.43 -0.29 9.92
N GLU A 700 7.64 -0.85 11.11
CA GLU A 700 7.27 -0.21 12.37
C GLU A 700 8.13 1.03 12.66
N ALA A 701 9.42 0.97 12.32
CA ALA A 701 10.31 2.12 12.38
C ALA A 701 9.89 3.22 11.38
N TYR A 702 9.47 2.86 10.16
CA TYR A 702 8.91 3.80 9.18
C TYR A 702 7.66 4.50 9.73
N ARG A 703 6.71 3.73 10.27
CA ARG A 703 5.49 4.29 10.87
C ARG A 703 5.80 5.24 12.03
N LYS A 704 6.78 4.90 12.88
CA LYS A 704 7.21 5.76 13.99
C LYS A 704 7.93 7.02 13.52
N LYS A 705 8.72 6.94 12.44
CA LYS A 705 9.42 8.10 11.85
C LYS A 705 8.43 9.08 11.21
N ASP A 706 7.45 8.57 10.46
CA ASP A 706 6.41 9.40 9.82
C ASP A 706 5.50 10.07 10.84
N GLN A 707 5.35 9.46 12.02
CA GLN A 707 4.68 10.04 13.18
C GLN A 707 5.55 11.04 13.96
N GLY A 708 6.79 11.30 13.54
CA GLY A 708 7.73 12.20 14.23
C GLY A 708 8.24 11.68 15.58
N LEU A 709 8.09 10.38 15.85
CA LEU A 709 8.37 9.76 17.16
C LEU A 709 9.81 9.22 17.29
N MET A 710 10.68 9.47 16.32
CA MET A 710 12.05 8.95 16.34
C MET A 710 13.07 10.08 16.50
N ILE A 711 13.58 10.23 17.72
CA ILE A 711 14.81 11.00 18.00
C ILE A 711 15.96 10.00 17.82
N ILE A 712 16.80 10.25 16.82
CA ILE A 712 17.99 9.43 16.55
C ILE A 712 19.09 9.88 17.52
N GLU A 713 19.46 9.02 18.48
CA GLU A 713 20.77 9.06 19.16
C GLU A 713 21.77 8.17 18.44
#